data_AF-A0A820H5B4-F1
#
_entry.id   AF-A0A820H5B4-F1
#
_cell.length_a   1.000
_cell.length_b   1.000
_cell.length_c   1.000
_cell.angle_alpha   90.00
_cell.angle_beta   90.00
_cell.angle_gamma   90.00
#
_symmetry.space_group_name_H-M   'P 1'
#
loop_
_entity.id
_entity.type
_entity.pdbx_description
1 polymer ?
#
loop_
_entity_poly.entity_id
_entity_poly.type
_entity_poly.pdbx_seq_one_letter_code
_entity_poly.pdbx_strand_id
1 'polypeptide(L)'
;MATKYDTELSPPVIVNTSNLSAIQKDLLNSYLTANDICTMFDEFLVQFERMEKTGVTTVKMFLDAVEEITTAVLSILPYKLLDPKVLSHELMDFLRQMIIDLLHNWQAFEMRLNIQETDIFLKIILVFVHAAEEVSSTNSDEDRQRITHLLATKTILSLIREQILDNNLHKKGMNDDPNICALGLLTIKLLKGCPFFYSMEQNACLIETLILNCIDSYDYIASLRQLLLGESLNDIDRFLLYTCWEYVPFVALTSSQGLDNTSKNTKLINNAYDEFLIRFEHALDQSLPITAAGLSYILERCEQLLNIQKLSSLNQHAQNIIDRLVKILENLSSASPNNGDDELISISLKTFYNLSKNPEIRAIMKKRHLTFVLNKYTAIEMDENRKIAFDILAEIMDEQEIKNNPSEITSAFIYQLKQINLNEYNSNLDNTLSSLKALMQHDQIKNEFIKQGGLDKVISFIRDSDPDKLSDKQTHDALRILWSCTFNNPEALNKLQKDQKLMTRVNQLFEKSKKNENDTLKNAAEGLIWKVEKEEKFLQELAAEKEKKKQKAQETGTEEEEEEEKEKYDCMISYSWTDMDLAHRIFKQLTQNLGYKVWLDQEEMHGSTIEAMANAVESAEFILVCMSDTYKRSVNCQSEAEYAFNRKKHIIPIKMKKDFVADGWLGFIIGTRMYIDFGQHEFDKAIQLLDNEIRLQKKNRKEAKEMAKMAIKAAAASECNDDAQENVLNRQNAPNIKRMSILCDGFKGEELFDLYTMCKTNSILMYRSLKFELLHGCNRILPIYTYLRFMSCMRAVCDDGSIPSTQTMKKSHEYHLFDDE
;
A
#
# COMPACT_ATOMS: atom_id res chain seq x y z
N MET A 1 62.22 0.71 -4.61
CA MET A 1 63.29 1.05 -5.57
C MET A 1 62.91 0.48 -6.94
N ALA A 2 62.26 1.26 -7.81
CA ALA A 2 62.13 0.89 -9.23
C ALA A 2 61.98 2.18 -10.05
N THR A 3 62.88 2.37 -11.00
CA THR A 3 63.03 3.59 -11.82
C THR A 3 62.08 3.59 -13.02
N LYS A 4 61.46 4.75 -13.29
CA LYS A 4 60.68 5.07 -14.48
C LYS A 4 61.47 4.80 -15.77
N TYR A 5 61.04 3.82 -16.56
CA TYR A 5 61.16 3.83 -18.03
C TYR A 5 60.01 3.01 -18.63
N ASP A 6 59.12 3.68 -19.38
CA ASP A 6 58.10 3.06 -20.21
C ASP A 6 58.74 2.54 -21.51
N THR A 7 58.85 1.22 -21.65
CA THR A 7 59.00 0.55 -22.94
C THR A 7 58.10 -0.68 -22.95
N GLU A 8 57.21 -0.75 -23.94
CA GLU A 8 56.27 -1.85 -24.19
C GLU A 8 57.02 -3.17 -24.48
N LEU A 9 57.22 -3.96 -23.42
CA LEU A 9 57.54 -5.38 -23.49
C LEU A 9 56.30 -6.15 -23.01
N SER A 10 55.90 -7.19 -23.74
CA SER A 10 54.81 -8.06 -23.31
C SER A 10 55.12 -8.66 -21.94
N PRO A 11 54.18 -8.64 -20.98
CA PRO A 11 54.43 -9.17 -19.64
C PRO A 11 54.78 -10.67 -19.72
N PRO A 12 55.77 -11.14 -18.95
CA PRO A 12 56.08 -12.56 -18.89
C PRO A 12 54.91 -13.31 -18.24
N VAL A 13 54.49 -14.42 -18.87
CA VAL A 13 53.45 -15.31 -18.33
C VAL A 13 53.98 -15.95 -17.04
N ILE A 14 53.36 -15.63 -15.92
CA ILE A 14 53.78 -16.14 -14.60
C ILE A 14 53.10 -17.47 -14.30
N VAL A 15 51.82 -17.61 -14.70
CA VAL A 15 51.01 -18.80 -14.46
C VAL A 15 50.98 -19.64 -15.74
N ASN A 16 51.68 -20.76 -15.72
CA ASN A 16 51.70 -21.68 -16.86
C ASN A 16 50.29 -22.21 -17.19
N THR A 17 49.97 -22.31 -18.49
CA THR A 17 48.70 -22.89 -18.98
C THR A 17 48.46 -24.32 -18.50
N SER A 18 49.52 -25.08 -18.20
CA SER A 18 49.41 -26.41 -17.58
C SER A 18 48.76 -26.35 -16.19
N ASN A 19 49.15 -25.35 -15.38
CA ASN A 19 48.69 -25.19 -14.00
C ASN A 19 47.24 -24.70 -14.00
N LEU A 20 46.87 -23.76 -14.88
CA LEU A 20 45.47 -23.36 -15.09
C LEU A 20 44.59 -24.54 -15.53
N SER A 21 45.07 -25.36 -16.46
CA SER A 21 44.32 -26.56 -16.89
C SER A 21 44.17 -27.60 -15.77
N ALA A 22 45.15 -27.68 -14.87
CA ALA A 22 45.09 -28.57 -13.72
C ALA A 22 44.09 -28.06 -12.67
N ILE A 23 44.06 -26.75 -12.41
CA ILE A 23 43.08 -26.12 -11.51
C ILE A 23 41.66 -26.28 -12.06
N GLN A 24 41.45 -26.05 -13.37
CA GLN A 24 40.13 -26.21 -14.01
C GLN A 24 39.59 -27.63 -13.96
N LYS A 25 40.46 -28.64 -14.12
CA LYS A 25 40.06 -30.05 -13.99
C LYS A 25 39.83 -30.44 -12.53
N ASP A 26 40.52 -29.81 -11.58
CA ASP A 26 40.34 -30.03 -10.15
C ASP A 26 38.98 -29.56 -9.65
N LEU A 27 38.45 -28.46 -10.20
CA LEU A 27 37.08 -28.00 -9.93
C LEU A 27 36.00 -29.06 -10.22
N LEU A 28 36.28 -30.02 -11.11
CA LEU A 28 35.34 -31.10 -11.48
C LEU A 28 35.59 -32.40 -10.71
N ASN A 29 36.84 -32.74 -10.40
CA ASN A 29 37.23 -34.09 -9.93
C ASN A 29 38.07 -34.11 -8.65
N SER A 30 38.43 -32.95 -8.10
CA SER A 30 39.09 -32.77 -6.80
C SER A 30 40.35 -33.65 -6.56
N TYR A 31 41.29 -33.69 -7.51
CA TYR A 31 42.51 -34.51 -7.45
C TYR A 31 43.80 -33.79 -7.02
N LEU A 32 43.85 -32.46 -6.97
CA LEU A 32 45.04 -31.71 -6.54
C LEU A 32 45.24 -31.85 -5.02
N THR A 33 46.45 -32.21 -4.60
CA THR A 33 46.87 -32.23 -3.19
C THR A 33 47.52 -30.91 -2.76
N ALA A 34 47.65 -30.67 -1.46
CA ALA A 34 48.35 -29.50 -0.93
C ALA A 34 49.80 -29.38 -1.42
N ASN A 35 50.51 -30.50 -1.58
CA ASN A 35 51.88 -30.49 -2.12
C ASN A 35 51.90 -30.09 -3.60
N ASP A 36 50.90 -30.51 -4.39
CA ASP A 36 50.79 -30.11 -5.80
C ASP A 36 50.53 -28.60 -5.91
N ILE A 37 49.72 -28.05 -5.00
CA ILE A 37 49.45 -26.62 -4.90
C ILE A 37 50.71 -25.83 -4.51
N CYS A 38 51.45 -26.28 -3.47
CA CYS A 38 52.72 -25.65 -3.11
C CYS A 38 53.72 -25.69 -4.28
N THR A 39 53.79 -26.81 -5.02
CA THR A 39 54.69 -26.92 -6.19
C THR A 39 54.29 -25.91 -7.28
N MET A 40 52.99 -25.70 -7.52
CA MET A 40 52.53 -24.66 -8.44
C MET A 40 52.89 -23.26 -7.92
N PHE A 41 52.80 -23.01 -6.62
CA PHE A 41 53.18 -21.72 -6.02
C PHE A 41 54.68 -21.46 -6.11
N ASP A 42 55.53 -22.47 -5.90
CA ASP A 42 56.97 -22.41 -6.13
C ASP A 42 57.29 -22.04 -7.58
N GLU A 43 56.59 -22.66 -8.54
CA GLU A 43 56.74 -22.32 -9.96
C GLU A 43 56.37 -20.86 -10.25
N PHE A 44 55.28 -20.35 -9.66
CA PHE A 44 54.88 -18.95 -9.80
C PHE A 44 55.95 -18.01 -9.24
N LEU A 45 56.46 -18.28 -8.04
CA LEU A 45 57.53 -17.49 -7.41
C LEU A 45 58.81 -17.49 -8.25
N VAL A 46 59.19 -18.63 -8.83
CA VAL A 46 60.37 -18.73 -9.71
C VAL A 46 60.20 -17.89 -10.98
N GLN A 47 59.02 -17.90 -11.61
CA GLN A 47 58.78 -17.03 -12.78
C GLN A 47 58.74 -15.55 -12.40
N PHE A 48 58.14 -15.24 -11.25
CA PHE A 48 58.09 -13.89 -10.71
C PHE A 48 59.50 -13.35 -10.41
N GLU A 49 60.35 -14.14 -9.75
CA GLU A 49 61.74 -13.78 -9.46
C GLU A 49 62.57 -13.63 -10.74
N ARG A 50 62.33 -14.48 -11.76
CA ARG A 50 62.97 -14.35 -13.08
C ARG A 50 62.58 -13.05 -13.76
N MET A 51 61.30 -12.65 -13.69
CA MET A 51 60.83 -11.36 -14.20
C MET A 51 61.59 -10.22 -13.52
N GLU A 52 61.65 -10.19 -12.19
CA GLU A 52 62.34 -9.13 -11.44
C GLU A 52 63.84 -9.05 -11.73
N LYS A 53 64.51 -10.21 -11.86
CA LYS A 53 65.95 -10.30 -12.18
C LYS A 53 66.31 -9.79 -13.58
N THR A 54 65.34 -9.60 -14.48
CA THR A 54 65.61 -9.00 -15.80
C THR A 54 66.00 -7.52 -15.72
N GLY A 55 65.66 -6.83 -14.62
CA GLY A 55 65.97 -5.42 -14.42
C GLY A 55 65.13 -4.44 -15.24
N VAL A 56 64.11 -4.92 -15.96
CA VAL A 56 63.21 -4.12 -16.83
C VAL A 56 61.76 -4.13 -16.30
N THR A 57 61.52 -4.59 -15.07
CA THR A 57 60.18 -4.69 -14.49
C THR A 57 59.57 -3.32 -14.24
N THR A 58 58.50 -3.00 -14.97
CA THR A 58 57.67 -1.82 -14.71
C THR A 58 56.64 -2.10 -13.61
N VAL A 59 56.07 -1.04 -13.02
CA VAL A 59 54.97 -1.17 -12.03
C VAL A 59 53.79 -1.92 -12.64
N LYS A 60 53.45 -1.64 -13.90
CA LYS A 60 52.37 -2.34 -14.60
C LYS A 60 52.66 -3.84 -14.77
N MET A 61 53.86 -4.21 -15.20
CA MET A 61 54.25 -5.63 -15.33
C MET A 61 54.20 -6.36 -13.98
N PHE A 62 54.60 -5.70 -12.90
CA PHE A 62 54.50 -6.23 -11.55
C PHE A 62 53.04 -6.46 -11.15
N LEU A 63 52.16 -5.47 -11.39
CA LEU A 63 50.74 -5.55 -11.09
C LEU A 63 50.02 -6.64 -11.92
N ASP A 64 50.28 -6.69 -13.23
CA ASP A 64 49.75 -7.73 -14.13
C ASP A 64 50.14 -9.14 -13.65
N ALA A 65 51.39 -9.31 -13.20
CA ALA A 65 51.89 -10.58 -12.65
C ALA A 65 51.19 -10.98 -11.33
N VAL A 66 50.95 -10.03 -10.42
CA VAL A 66 50.21 -10.28 -9.18
C VAL A 66 48.74 -10.60 -9.47
N GLU A 67 48.13 -9.92 -10.46
CA GLU A 67 46.77 -10.21 -10.91
C GLU A 67 46.64 -11.64 -11.47
N GLU A 68 47.60 -12.07 -12.29
CA GLU A 68 47.65 -13.42 -12.86
C GLU A 68 47.74 -14.49 -11.76
N ILE A 69 48.63 -14.28 -10.79
CA ILE A 69 48.79 -15.15 -9.62
C ILE A 69 47.50 -15.22 -8.81
N THR A 70 46.95 -14.07 -8.42
CA THR A 70 45.77 -14.01 -7.54
C THR A 70 44.55 -14.64 -8.20
N THR A 71 44.36 -14.43 -9.52
CA THR A 71 43.29 -15.07 -10.28
C THR A 71 43.45 -16.60 -10.32
N ALA A 72 44.68 -17.10 -10.48
CA ALA A 72 44.95 -18.53 -10.41
C ALA A 72 44.70 -19.11 -9.02
N VAL A 73 45.11 -18.41 -7.96
CA VAL A 73 44.88 -18.82 -6.56
C VAL A 73 43.38 -18.83 -6.22
N LEU A 74 42.62 -17.81 -6.62
CA LEU A 74 41.16 -17.74 -6.45
C LEU A 74 40.41 -18.87 -7.16
N SER A 75 41.01 -19.46 -8.19
CA SER A 75 40.43 -20.59 -8.93
C SER A 75 40.64 -21.94 -8.22
N ILE A 76 41.45 -21.99 -7.15
CA ILE A 76 41.66 -23.20 -6.34
C ILE A 76 40.51 -23.38 -5.35
N LEU A 77 40.10 -24.64 -5.12
CA LEU A 77 39.04 -24.95 -4.16
C LEU A 77 39.36 -24.40 -2.75
N PRO A 78 38.45 -23.64 -2.10
CA PRO A 78 38.73 -22.91 -0.86
C PRO A 78 39.29 -23.75 0.30
N TYR A 79 38.76 -24.96 0.53
CA TYR A 79 39.23 -25.84 1.60
C TYR A 79 40.67 -26.35 1.40
N LYS A 80 41.21 -26.30 0.17
CA LYS A 80 42.59 -26.70 -0.12
C LYS A 80 43.58 -25.57 0.13
N LEU A 81 43.14 -24.33 -0.03
CA LEU A 81 43.90 -23.14 0.38
C LEU A 81 44.08 -23.08 1.89
N LEU A 82 43.23 -23.76 2.66
CA LEU A 82 43.29 -23.87 4.12
C LEU A 82 44.30 -24.92 4.64
N ASP A 83 44.94 -25.69 3.77
CA ASP A 83 45.96 -26.64 4.22
C ASP A 83 47.13 -25.87 4.87
N PRO A 84 47.62 -26.29 6.06
CA PRO A 84 48.69 -25.59 6.77
C PRO A 84 49.94 -25.35 5.92
N LYS A 85 50.26 -26.28 5.00
CA LYS A 85 51.42 -26.14 4.11
C LYS A 85 51.21 -25.09 3.04
N VAL A 86 49.98 -24.91 2.57
CA VAL A 86 49.63 -23.91 1.56
C VAL A 86 49.55 -22.53 2.22
N LEU A 87 48.93 -22.41 3.40
CA LEU A 87 48.82 -21.14 4.13
C LEU A 87 50.15 -20.58 4.64
N SER A 88 51.11 -21.45 4.97
CA SER A 88 52.47 -21.08 5.40
C SER A 88 53.45 -20.98 4.24
N HIS A 89 52.97 -21.08 3.00
CA HIS A 89 53.80 -20.95 1.81
C HIS A 89 54.25 -19.51 1.61
N GLU A 90 55.47 -19.32 1.11
CA GLU A 90 56.08 -17.99 0.89
C GLU A 90 55.22 -17.08 0.01
N LEU A 91 54.52 -17.66 -0.98
CA LEU A 91 53.58 -16.93 -1.84
C LEU A 91 52.39 -16.34 -1.06
N MET A 92 51.81 -17.12 -0.15
CA MET A 92 50.69 -16.66 0.68
C MET A 92 51.15 -15.60 1.69
N ASP A 93 52.37 -15.72 2.21
CA ASP A 93 52.97 -14.70 3.08
C ASP A 93 53.31 -13.42 2.32
N PHE A 94 53.77 -13.52 1.08
CA PHE A 94 53.95 -12.36 0.19
C PHE A 94 52.65 -11.61 -0.04
N LEU A 95 51.58 -12.31 -0.42
CA LEU A 95 50.25 -11.73 -0.61
C LEU A 95 49.71 -11.10 0.68
N ARG A 96 49.95 -11.74 1.82
CA ARG A 96 49.61 -11.22 3.16
C ARG A 96 50.33 -9.92 3.46
N GLN A 97 51.63 -9.86 3.21
CA GLN A 97 52.45 -8.68 3.47
C GLN A 97 52.05 -7.52 2.56
N MET A 98 51.68 -7.79 1.30
CA MET A 98 51.14 -6.75 0.40
C MET A 98 49.88 -6.09 0.95
N ILE A 99 48.95 -6.86 1.55
CA ILE A 99 47.78 -6.28 2.23
C ILE A 99 48.20 -5.45 3.44
N ILE A 100 49.12 -5.96 4.25
CA ILE A 100 49.59 -5.25 5.46
C ILE A 100 50.24 -3.93 5.07
N ASP A 101 51.09 -3.91 4.05
CA ASP A 101 51.77 -2.71 3.56
C ASP A 101 50.78 -1.72 2.94
N LEU A 102 49.78 -2.20 2.19
CA LEU A 102 48.66 -1.38 1.72
C LEU A 102 47.95 -0.68 2.89
N LEU A 103 47.60 -1.44 3.93
CA LEU A 103 46.88 -0.91 5.11
C LEU A 103 47.73 0.10 5.90
N HIS A 104 49.04 -0.13 6.02
CA HIS A 104 49.94 0.84 6.66
C HIS A 104 50.10 2.11 5.81
N ASN A 105 50.20 1.98 4.49
CA ASN A 105 50.29 3.12 3.56
C ASN A 105 48.96 3.90 3.50
N TRP A 106 47.82 3.23 3.70
CA TRP A 106 46.51 3.85 3.90
C TRP A 106 46.52 4.78 5.12
N GLN A 107 47.20 4.41 6.21
CA GLN A 107 47.32 5.21 7.44
C GLN A 107 48.17 6.49 7.29
N ALA A 108 49.03 6.56 6.26
CA ALA A 108 50.06 7.60 6.08
C ALA A 108 49.66 8.79 5.17
N PHE A 109 48.40 8.90 4.75
CA PHE A 109 47.75 10.08 4.13
C PHE A 109 48.04 10.46 2.66
N GLU A 110 48.74 9.66 1.84
CA GLU A 110 49.07 10.10 0.45
C GLU A 110 48.80 9.07 -0.68
N MET A 111 48.09 7.98 -0.42
CA MET A 111 47.89 6.96 -1.46
C MET A 111 46.63 7.22 -2.29
N ARG A 112 46.79 7.51 -3.59
CA ARG A 112 45.71 7.43 -4.60
C ARG A 112 45.91 6.14 -5.37
N LEU A 113 44.99 5.19 -5.20
CA LEU A 113 45.03 3.94 -5.95
C LEU A 113 44.36 4.13 -7.30
N ASN A 114 45.00 3.68 -8.36
CA ASN A 114 44.32 3.56 -9.64
C ASN A 114 43.40 2.33 -9.65
N ILE A 115 42.53 2.22 -10.66
CA ILE A 115 41.53 1.15 -10.78
C ILE A 115 42.20 -0.24 -10.77
N GLN A 116 43.33 -0.38 -11.47
CA GLN A 116 44.05 -1.65 -11.59
C GLN A 116 44.68 -2.07 -10.25
N GLU A 117 45.31 -1.13 -9.54
CA GLU A 117 45.84 -1.36 -8.20
C GLU A 117 44.73 -1.81 -7.24
N THR A 118 43.60 -1.10 -7.27
CA THR A 118 42.42 -1.41 -6.43
C THR A 118 41.89 -2.81 -6.70
N ASP A 119 41.72 -3.19 -7.97
CA ASP A 119 41.24 -4.52 -8.36
C ASP A 119 42.18 -5.64 -7.88
N ILE A 120 43.49 -5.44 -8.00
CA ILE A 120 44.49 -6.37 -7.49
C ILE A 120 44.38 -6.51 -5.98
N PHE A 121 44.31 -5.40 -5.23
CA PHE A 121 44.16 -5.46 -3.77
C PHE A 121 42.85 -6.14 -3.34
N LEU A 122 41.75 -5.92 -4.07
CA LEU A 122 40.48 -6.63 -3.84
C LEU A 122 40.63 -8.14 -4.07
N LYS A 123 41.27 -8.55 -5.17
CA LYS A 123 41.56 -9.97 -5.47
C LYS A 123 42.42 -10.63 -4.40
N ILE A 124 43.43 -9.94 -3.86
CA ILE A 124 44.24 -10.46 -2.75
C ILE A 124 43.39 -10.62 -1.48
N ILE A 125 42.55 -9.64 -1.13
CA ILE A 125 41.63 -9.74 0.02
C ILE A 125 40.67 -10.93 -0.15
N LEU A 126 40.12 -11.12 -1.36
CA LEU A 126 39.23 -12.24 -1.69
C LEU A 126 39.89 -13.61 -1.49
N VAL A 127 41.19 -13.76 -1.77
CA VAL A 127 41.92 -15.04 -1.53
C VAL A 127 41.81 -15.45 -0.05
N PHE A 128 42.07 -14.52 0.87
CA PHE A 128 42.04 -14.80 2.31
C PHE A 128 40.63 -14.93 2.87
N VAL A 129 39.63 -14.30 2.24
CA VAL A 129 38.23 -14.44 2.65
C VAL A 129 37.59 -15.71 2.12
N HIS A 130 37.84 -16.09 0.87
CA HIS A 130 37.41 -17.39 0.35
C HIS A 130 37.92 -18.54 1.21
N ALA A 131 39.17 -18.45 1.68
CA ALA A 131 39.70 -19.40 2.66
C ALA A 131 38.92 -19.35 4.00
N ALA A 132 38.43 -18.19 4.44
CA ALA A 132 37.77 -18.02 5.74
C ALA A 132 36.29 -18.48 5.77
N GLU A 133 35.52 -18.26 4.71
CA GLU A 133 34.08 -18.59 4.66
C GLU A 133 33.80 -20.10 4.85
N GLU A 134 34.66 -20.96 4.30
CA GLU A 134 34.52 -22.42 4.38
C GLU A 134 34.71 -22.99 5.81
N VAL A 135 35.35 -22.23 6.69
CA VAL A 135 35.52 -22.61 8.11
C VAL A 135 34.23 -22.39 8.91
N SER A 136 33.34 -21.50 8.47
CA SER A 136 32.08 -21.19 9.18
C SER A 136 30.98 -22.26 8.99
N SER A 137 31.15 -23.17 8.04
CA SER A 137 30.14 -24.15 7.62
C SER A 137 30.32 -25.55 8.24
N THR A 138 31.40 -25.81 8.98
CA THR A 138 31.72 -27.16 9.51
C THR A 138 31.90 -27.16 11.04
N ASN A 139 30.92 -27.74 11.76
CA ASN A 139 30.95 -27.94 13.22
C ASN A 139 31.62 -29.28 13.59
N SER A 140 32.93 -29.30 13.91
CA SER A 140 33.53 -30.42 14.68
C SER A 140 34.89 -30.11 15.32
N ASP A 141 35.11 -30.68 16.51
CA ASP A 141 36.24 -30.54 17.48
C ASP A 141 37.68 -30.82 16.98
N GLU A 142 37.98 -30.89 15.68
CA GLU A 142 39.37 -30.90 15.15
C GLU A 142 40.04 -29.51 15.20
N ASP A 143 39.54 -28.65 16.08
CA ASP A 143 39.54 -27.20 15.96
C ASP A 143 40.84 -26.50 16.34
N ARG A 144 41.86 -27.15 16.91
CA ARG A 144 43.06 -26.39 17.36
C ARG A 144 43.92 -25.84 16.22
N GLN A 145 44.12 -26.60 15.14
CA GLN A 145 44.84 -26.10 13.95
C GLN A 145 43.95 -25.13 13.16
N ARG A 146 42.65 -25.43 13.00
CA ARG A 146 41.67 -24.55 12.33
C ARG A 146 41.51 -23.20 13.05
N ILE A 147 41.53 -23.17 14.39
CA ILE A 147 41.58 -21.95 15.23
C ILE A 147 42.87 -21.17 15.03
N THR A 148 44.01 -21.83 14.80
CA THR A 148 45.30 -21.16 14.55
C THR A 148 45.35 -20.49 13.16
N HIS A 149 44.71 -21.09 12.16
CA HIS A 149 44.57 -20.49 10.83
C HIS A 149 43.51 -19.38 10.79
N LEU A 150 42.42 -19.53 11.56
CA LEU A 150 41.49 -18.45 11.87
C LEU A 150 42.20 -17.29 12.58
N LEU A 151 43.21 -17.51 13.42
CA LEU A 151 43.96 -16.44 14.10
C LEU A 151 44.74 -15.56 13.11
N ALA A 152 45.30 -16.13 12.04
CA ALA A 152 45.99 -15.37 10.99
C ALA A 152 45.03 -14.48 10.18
N THR A 153 43.92 -15.05 9.70
CA THR A 153 42.86 -14.30 9.02
C THR A 153 42.19 -13.31 9.99
N LYS A 154 41.95 -13.68 11.24
CA LYS A 154 41.45 -12.80 12.31
C LYS A 154 42.42 -11.66 12.62
N THR A 155 43.72 -11.86 12.53
CA THR A 155 44.71 -10.80 12.73
C THR A 155 44.65 -9.80 11.58
N ILE A 156 44.57 -10.27 10.33
CA ILE A 156 44.38 -9.43 9.14
C ILE A 156 43.04 -8.69 9.22
N LEU A 157 41.95 -9.39 9.51
CA LEU A 157 40.60 -8.84 9.65
C LEU A 157 40.48 -7.89 10.86
N SER A 158 41.24 -8.12 11.94
CA SER A 158 41.35 -7.22 13.10
C SER A 158 42.17 -5.99 12.77
N LEU A 159 43.26 -6.13 12.01
CA LEU A 159 44.05 -5.00 11.50
C LEU A 159 43.22 -4.16 10.55
N ILE A 160 42.50 -4.78 9.60
CA ILE A 160 41.60 -4.04 8.72
C ILE A 160 40.50 -3.36 9.54
N ARG A 161 39.90 -4.05 10.52
CA ARG A 161 38.91 -3.45 11.43
C ARG A 161 39.48 -2.26 12.21
N GLU A 162 40.65 -2.39 12.81
CA GLU A 162 41.32 -1.31 13.55
C GLU A 162 41.63 -0.12 12.63
N GLN A 163 42.07 -0.36 11.38
CA GLN A 163 42.33 0.70 10.40
C GLN A 163 41.05 1.40 9.93
N ILE A 164 39.94 0.68 9.77
CA ILE A 164 38.64 1.29 9.46
C ILE A 164 38.14 2.11 10.67
N LEU A 165 38.38 1.66 11.92
CA LEU A 165 37.93 2.33 13.16
C LEU A 165 38.80 3.53 13.59
N ASP A 166 40.13 3.45 13.47
CA ASP A 166 41.09 4.51 13.88
C ASP A 166 41.12 5.68 12.89
N ASN A 167 40.76 5.43 11.64
CA ASN A 167 40.55 6.49 10.68
C ASN A 167 39.26 7.23 11.05
N ASN A 168 39.42 8.33 11.79
CA ASN A 168 38.51 9.46 11.69
C ASN A 168 38.42 9.88 10.21
N LEU A 169 37.50 9.24 9.46
CA LEU A 169 37.05 9.56 8.09
C LEU A 169 36.53 11.02 7.96
N HIS A 170 36.74 11.85 8.97
CA HIS A 170 36.56 13.30 8.95
C HIS A 170 37.81 14.08 8.53
N LYS A 171 38.96 13.44 8.33
CA LYS A 171 40.15 14.12 7.80
C LYS A 171 39.96 14.40 6.30
N LYS A 172 39.64 15.66 5.98
CA LYS A 172 39.54 16.24 4.63
C LYS A 172 40.68 15.74 3.73
N GLY A 173 40.36 14.90 2.74
CA GLY A 173 41.29 14.46 1.70
C GLY A 173 41.11 13.00 1.25
N MET A 174 40.66 12.08 2.12
CA MET A 174 40.47 10.66 1.77
C MET A 174 39.02 10.27 1.43
N ASN A 175 38.03 11.13 1.74
CA ASN A 175 36.61 10.88 1.43
C ASN A 175 36.27 10.97 -0.06
N ASP A 176 37.22 11.39 -0.89
CA ASP A 176 36.99 11.68 -2.31
C ASP A 176 37.51 10.57 -3.24
N ASP A 177 38.11 9.49 -2.71
CA ASP A 177 38.61 8.37 -3.53
C ASP A 177 37.65 7.16 -3.50
N PRO A 178 36.84 6.95 -4.56
CA PRO A 178 35.82 5.90 -4.59
C PRO A 178 36.41 4.48 -4.47
N ASN A 179 37.66 4.29 -4.88
CA ASN A 179 38.35 2.99 -4.79
C ASN A 179 38.61 2.59 -3.33
N ILE A 180 38.96 3.56 -2.50
CA ILE A 180 39.24 3.36 -1.07
C ILE A 180 37.94 3.06 -0.33
N CYS A 181 36.85 3.76 -0.65
CA CYS A 181 35.55 3.47 -0.06
C CYS A 181 34.99 2.10 -0.52
N ALA A 182 35.25 1.70 -1.77
CA ALA A 182 34.92 0.36 -2.28
C ALA A 182 35.63 -0.77 -1.53
N LEU A 183 36.94 -0.62 -1.30
CA LEU A 183 37.73 -1.54 -0.48
C LEU A 183 37.17 -1.67 0.95
N GLY A 184 36.77 -0.54 1.56
CA GLY A 184 36.13 -0.52 2.87
C GLY A 184 34.80 -1.30 2.90
N LEU A 185 33.90 -1.06 1.95
CA LEU A 185 32.61 -1.75 1.88
C LEU A 185 32.74 -3.25 1.53
N LEU A 186 33.70 -3.63 0.68
CA LEU A 186 34.01 -5.05 0.44
C LEU A 186 34.46 -5.72 1.72
N THR A 187 35.38 -5.10 2.45
CA THR A 187 35.84 -5.67 3.70
C THR A 187 34.66 -5.87 4.67
N ILE A 188 33.74 -4.91 4.77
CA ILE A 188 32.53 -5.03 5.59
C ILE A 188 31.65 -6.19 5.10
N LYS A 189 31.36 -6.31 3.79
CA LYS A 189 30.66 -7.47 3.16
C LYS A 189 31.22 -8.79 3.62
N LEU A 190 32.53 -8.92 3.53
CA LEU A 190 33.24 -10.14 3.85
C LEU A 190 33.26 -10.42 5.36
N LEU A 191 33.28 -9.39 6.20
CA LEU A 191 33.25 -9.50 7.67
C LEU A 191 31.86 -9.83 8.24
N LYS A 192 30.78 -9.54 7.51
CA LYS A 192 29.39 -9.82 7.94
C LYS A 192 29.14 -11.30 8.23
N GLY A 193 29.85 -12.24 7.60
CA GLY A 193 29.73 -13.67 7.94
C GLY A 193 30.33 -14.05 9.31
N CYS A 194 31.12 -13.17 9.93
CA CYS A 194 31.95 -13.52 11.08
C CYS A 194 31.27 -13.24 12.44
N PRO A 195 31.28 -14.17 13.42
CA PRO A 195 30.63 -14.00 14.72
C PRO A 195 31.09 -12.77 15.54
N PHE A 196 32.31 -12.29 15.32
CA PHE A 196 32.87 -11.13 16.02
C PHE A 196 32.45 -9.78 15.44
N PHE A 197 31.85 -9.76 14.24
CA PHE A 197 31.42 -8.54 13.56
C PHE A 197 30.13 -7.94 14.16
N TYR A 198 29.26 -8.79 14.71
CA TYR A 198 27.92 -8.42 15.21
C TYR A 198 27.87 -7.86 16.63
N SER A 199 29.00 -7.75 17.34
CA SER A 199 29.01 -7.48 18.79
C SER A 199 29.03 -5.99 19.19
N MET A 200 28.97 -5.02 18.28
CA MET A 200 29.24 -3.59 18.61
C MET A 200 28.40 -2.57 17.82
N GLU A 201 27.79 -1.62 18.55
CA GLU A 201 27.09 -0.42 18.03
C GLU A 201 27.99 0.50 17.17
N GLN A 202 29.30 0.50 17.41
CA GLN A 202 30.28 1.33 16.69
C GLN A 202 30.40 0.99 15.18
N ASN A 203 30.05 -0.24 14.79
CA ASN A 203 30.16 -0.69 13.40
C ASN A 203 29.07 -0.06 12.50
N ALA A 204 27.88 0.24 13.03
CA ALA A 204 26.78 0.80 12.23
C ALA A 204 27.11 2.20 11.70
N CYS A 205 27.62 3.10 12.55
CA CYS A 205 27.98 4.47 12.18
C CYS A 205 29.15 4.53 11.16
N LEU A 206 30.06 3.56 11.24
CA LEU A 206 31.18 3.43 10.32
C LEU A 206 30.74 2.95 8.94
N ILE A 207 29.89 1.92 8.90
CA ILE A 207 29.24 1.42 7.69
C ILE A 207 28.43 2.55 7.03
N GLU A 208 27.66 3.31 7.82
CA GLU A 208 26.91 4.49 7.36
C GLU A 208 27.81 5.52 6.67
N THR A 209 28.93 5.87 7.30
CA THR A 209 29.86 6.88 6.78
C THR A 209 30.53 6.42 5.48
N LEU A 210 30.89 5.12 5.40
CA LEU A 210 31.48 4.56 4.18
C LEU A 210 30.49 4.48 3.03
N ILE A 211 29.22 4.15 3.29
CA ILE A 211 28.17 4.16 2.27
C ILE A 211 27.96 5.57 1.73
N LEU A 212 27.87 6.58 2.61
CA LEU A 212 27.70 7.99 2.19
C LEU A 212 28.87 8.48 1.36
N ASN A 213 30.10 8.23 1.80
CA ASN A 213 31.29 8.62 1.05
C ASN A 213 31.40 7.87 -0.29
N CYS A 214 31.05 6.58 -0.35
CA CYS A 214 30.93 5.85 -1.62
C CYS A 214 29.90 6.49 -2.54
N ILE A 215 28.71 6.80 -2.01
CA ILE A 215 27.63 7.43 -2.76
C ILE A 215 28.13 8.74 -3.38
N ASP A 216 28.82 9.59 -2.62
CA ASP A 216 29.30 10.91 -3.07
C ASP A 216 30.54 10.89 -3.99
N SER A 217 31.43 9.91 -3.83
CA SER A 217 32.67 9.84 -4.61
C SER A 217 32.55 9.00 -5.90
N TYR A 218 31.61 8.06 -5.94
CA TYR A 218 31.45 7.13 -7.06
C TYR A 218 30.48 7.67 -8.12
N ASP A 219 30.84 7.58 -9.40
CA ASP A 219 29.98 7.96 -10.52
C ASP A 219 28.90 6.87 -10.77
N TYR A 220 27.97 6.76 -9.81
CA TYR A 220 26.80 5.90 -9.89
C TYR A 220 26.03 6.09 -11.19
N ILE A 221 26.04 7.32 -11.73
CA ILE A 221 25.30 7.67 -12.93
C ILE A 221 25.96 7.01 -14.15
N ALA A 222 27.28 7.10 -14.29
CA ALA A 222 28.01 6.45 -15.39
C ALA A 222 27.83 4.93 -15.36
N SER A 223 28.04 4.29 -14.21
CA SER A 223 27.95 2.83 -14.09
C SER A 223 26.51 2.33 -14.27
N LEU A 224 25.52 3.06 -13.76
CA LEU A 224 24.12 2.73 -14.02
C LEU A 224 23.76 2.90 -15.50
N ARG A 225 24.27 3.92 -16.19
CA ARG A 225 24.08 4.07 -17.65
C ARG A 225 24.70 2.92 -18.44
N GLN A 226 25.91 2.51 -18.09
CA GLN A 226 26.58 1.36 -18.70
C GLN A 226 25.73 0.09 -18.53
N LEU A 227 25.22 -0.15 -17.31
CA LEU A 227 24.31 -1.27 -17.05
C LEU A 227 23.03 -1.20 -17.90
N LEU A 228 22.42 -0.01 -17.99
CA LEU A 228 21.20 0.19 -18.76
C LEU A 228 21.38 -0.02 -20.26
N LEU A 229 22.56 0.34 -20.78
CA LEU A 229 22.96 0.14 -22.17
C LEU A 229 23.47 -1.28 -22.46
N GLY A 230 23.65 -2.13 -21.45
CA GLY A 230 24.20 -3.48 -21.59
C GLY A 230 25.71 -3.50 -21.82
N GLU A 231 26.42 -2.44 -21.44
CA GLU A 231 27.87 -2.36 -21.50
C GLU A 231 28.52 -3.15 -20.36
N SER A 232 29.76 -3.60 -20.55
CA SER A 232 30.49 -4.35 -19.54
C SER A 232 30.97 -3.43 -18.42
N LEU A 233 30.43 -3.62 -17.21
CA LEU A 233 30.95 -3.02 -15.99
C LEU A 233 32.26 -3.71 -15.57
N ASN A 234 33.21 -2.94 -15.04
CA ASN A 234 34.33 -3.52 -14.32
C ASN A 234 33.85 -4.12 -12.98
N ASP A 235 34.69 -4.95 -12.35
CA ASP A 235 34.28 -5.70 -11.16
C ASP A 235 34.04 -4.79 -9.95
N ILE A 236 34.77 -3.68 -9.83
CA ILE A 236 34.58 -2.66 -8.80
C ILE A 236 33.21 -1.98 -8.97
N ASP A 237 32.86 -1.63 -10.20
CA ASP A 237 31.64 -0.90 -10.51
C ASP A 237 30.42 -1.78 -10.25
N ARG A 238 30.50 -3.03 -10.69
CA ARG A 238 29.52 -4.08 -10.39
C ARG A 238 29.42 -4.23 -8.86
N PHE A 239 30.55 -4.37 -8.18
CA PHE A 239 30.59 -4.58 -6.74
C PHE A 239 29.94 -3.44 -5.95
N LEU A 240 30.28 -2.19 -6.24
CA LEU A 240 29.73 -1.00 -5.59
C LEU A 240 28.24 -0.82 -5.85
N LEU A 241 27.80 -1.13 -7.07
CA LEU A 241 26.40 -1.02 -7.49
C LEU A 241 25.49 -2.07 -6.81
N TYR A 242 26.03 -3.24 -6.44
CA TYR A 242 25.29 -4.27 -5.70
C TYR A 242 25.48 -4.20 -4.17
N THR A 243 26.69 -3.88 -3.70
CA THR A 243 27.02 -4.02 -2.26
C THR A 243 26.60 -2.84 -1.42
N CYS A 244 26.69 -1.60 -1.92
CA CYS A 244 26.15 -0.45 -1.19
C CYS A 244 24.69 -0.68 -0.83
N TRP A 245 23.95 -1.33 -1.73
CA TRP A 245 22.55 -1.65 -1.56
C TRP A 245 22.27 -2.76 -0.53
N GLU A 246 23.12 -3.78 -0.42
CA GLU A 246 22.95 -4.86 0.58
C GLU A 246 23.04 -4.34 2.03
N TYR A 247 23.79 -3.27 2.23
CA TYR A 247 24.01 -2.67 3.55
C TYR A 247 22.97 -1.64 3.95
N VAL A 248 22.21 -1.13 2.99
CA VAL A 248 21.19 -0.10 3.18
C VAL A 248 20.06 -0.56 4.14
N PRO A 249 19.44 -1.75 3.98
CA PRO A 249 18.46 -2.28 4.94
C PRO A 249 19.03 -2.67 6.32
N PHE A 250 20.31 -3.08 6.38
CA PHE A 250 20.96 -3.55 7.61
C PHE A 250 21.11 -2.45 8.66
N VAL A 251 21.43 -1.24 8.21
CA VAL A 251 21.56 -0.07 9.09
C VAL A 251 20.18 0.36 9.67
N ALA A 252 19.11 0.20 8.90
CA ALA A 252 17.75 0.52 9.36
C ALA A 252 17.29 -0.41 10.51
N LEU A 253 17.62 -1.71 10.44
CA LEU A 253 17.20 -2.71 11.42
C LEU A 253 17.96 -2.60 12.77
N THR A 254 19.25 -2.30 12.75
CA THR A 254 20.08 -2.20 13.98
C THR A 254 19.76 -0.96 14.82
N SER A 255 19.24 0.12 14.19
CA SER A 255 18.79 1.33 14.89
C SER A 255 17.49 1.17 15.70
N SER A 256 16.80 0.01 15.59
CA SER A 256 15.57 -0.28 16.32
C SER A 256 15.77 -0.87 17.72
N GLN A 257 17.01 -1.26 18.07
CA GLN A 257 17.35 -1.68 19.43
C GLN A 257 17.78 -0.45 20.23
N GLY A 258 16.88 0.01 21.11
CA GLY A 258 16.85 1.39 21.59
C GLY A 258 18.06 1.89 22.39
N LEU A 259 18.44 3.14 22.10
CA LEU A 259 19.07 4.14 22.98
C LEU A 259 19.07 5.51 22.24
N ASP A 260 19.02 6.62 22.97
CA ASP A 260 18.72 8.02 22.53
C ASP A 260 19.48 8.62 21.31
N ASN A 261 20.43 7.89 20.69
CA ASN A 261 21.12 8.30 19.45
C ASN A 261 20.33 8.04 18.15
N THR A 262 19.15 7.42 18.25
CA THR A 262 18.30 7.02 17.11
C THR A 262 17.94 8.15 16.16
N SER A 263 17.69 9.39 16.62
CA SER A 263 17.21 10.45 15.71
C SER A 263 18.27 11.00 14.74
N LYS A 264 19.57 10.92 15.08
CA LYS A 264 20.65 11.39 14.20
C LYS A 264 20.96 10.36 13.11
N ASN A 265 21.07 9.09 13.48
CA ASN A 265 21.35 8.02 12.53
C ASN A 265 20.17 7.84 11.56
N THR A 266 18.92 7.87 12.04
CA THR A 266 17.75 7.84 11.14
C THR A 266 17.73 8.98 10.12
N LYS A 267 18.14 10.20 10.51
CA LYS A 267 18.24 11.33 9.57
C LYS A 267 19.36 11.14 8.55
N LEU A 268 20.53 10.69 8.98
CA LEU A 268 21.67 10.46 8.09
C LEU A 268 21.37 9.35 7.07
N ILE A 269 20.77 8.27 7.55
CA ILE A 269 20.28 7.15 6.75
C ILE A 269 19.25 7.63 5.72
N ASN A 270 18.26 8.43 6.15
CA ASN A 270 17.27 9.00 5.23
C ASN A 270 17.91 9.89 4.16
N ASN A 271 18.94 10.68 4.52
CA ASN A 271 19.67 11.48 3.54
C ASN A 271 20.44 10.60 2.53
N ALA A 272 21.02 9.47 2.97
CA ALA A 272 21.69 8.53 2.08
C ALA A 272 20.71 7.90 1.07
N TYR A 273 19.51 7.53 1.55
CA TYR A 273 18.42 7.05 0.71
C TYR A 273 17.98 8.09 -0.33
N ASP A 274 17.79 9.32 0.11
CA ASP A 274 17.34 10.42 -0.76
C ASP A 274 18.39 10.73 -1.83
N GLU A 275 19.67 10.85 -1.46
CA GLU A 275 20.73 11.14 -2.43
C GLU A 275 20.89 10.00 -3.46
N PHE A 276 20.78 8.75 -3.03
CA PHE A 276 20.76 7.60 -3.94
C PHE A 276 19.59 7.65 -4.92
N LEU A 277 18.38 7.90 -4.41
CA LEU A 277 17.16 8.00 -5.22
C LEU A 277 17.23 9.13 -6.24
N ILE A 278 17.76 10.30 -5.86
CA ILE A 278 17.98 11.43 -6.76
C ILE A 278 18.92 11.04 -7.91
N ARG A 279 20.07 10.42 -7.59
CA ARG A 279 21.05 10.00 -8.61
C ARG A 279 20.48 8.92 -9.54
N PHE A 280 19.69 8.00 -8.98
CA PHE A 280 18.99 6.97 -9.72
C PHE A 280 17.94 7.54 -10.68
N GLU A 281 17.09 8.47 -10.22
CA GLU A 281 16.12 9.18 -11.05
C GLU A 281 16.80 9.97 -12.18
N HIS A 282 17.88 10.68 -11.86
CA HIS A 282 18.63 11.43 -12.86
C HIS A 282 19.22 10.53 -13.94
N ALA A 283 19.71 9.34 -13.57
CA ALA A 283 20.18 8.35 -14.54
C ALA A 283 19.03 7.80 -15.40
N LEU A 284 17.87 7.54 -14.78
CA LEU A 284 16.66 7.09 -15.46
C LEU A 284 16.13 8.13 -16.45
N ASP A 285 16.22 9.42 -16.15
CA ASP A 285 15.64 10.48 -16.99
C ASP A 285 16.33 10.66 -18.34
N GLN A 286 17.57 10.17 -18.47
CA GLN A 286 18.31 10.18 -19.72
C GLN A 286 17.55 9.42 -20.81
N SER A 287 17.44 9.97 -22.02
CA SER A 287 16.77 9.33 -23.16
C SER A 287 17.62 8.18 -23.71
N LEU A 288 17.60 7.03 -23.03
CA LEU A 288 18.40 5.86 -23.37
C LEU A 288 17.49 4.64 -23.59
N PRO A 289 17.81 3.75 -24.54
CA PRO A 289 17.18 2.43 -24.62
C PRO A 289 17.58 1.61 -23.37
N ILE A 290 16.61 0.95 -22.75
CA ILE A 290 16.81 0.19 -21.50
C ILE A 290 16.83 -1.30 -21.83
N THR A 291 17.89 -2.00 -21.44
CA THR A 291 17.97 -3.48 -21.55
C THR A 291 17.13 -4.18 -20.47
N ALA A 292 16.74 -5.44 -20.70
CA ALA A 292 16.01 -6.24 -19.71
C ALA A 292 16.78 -6.39 -18.38
N ALA A 293 18.10 -6.55 -18.44
CA ALA A 293 18.97 -6.61 -17.26
C ALA A 293 18.99 -5.28 -16.49
N GLY A 294 19.13 -4.16 -17.20
CA GLY A 294 19.09 -2.82 -16.59
C GLY A 294 17.74 -2.49 -15.97
N LEU A 295 16.64 -2.85 -16.64
CA LEU A 295 15.30 -2.70 -16.11
C LEU A 295 15.10 -3.60 -14.87
N SER A 296 15.45 -4.88 -14.93
CA SER A 296 15.36 -5.80 -13.78
C SER A 296 16.11 -5.26 -12.56
N TYR A 297 17.33 -4.74 -12.75
CA TYR A 297 18.09 -4.08 -11.69
C TYR A 297 17.34 -2.88 -11.10
N ILE A 298 16.83 -1.97 -11.93
CA ILE A 298 16.04 -0.80 -11.49
C ILE A 298 14.87 -1.26 -10.59
N LEU A 299 14.15 -2.27 -11.04
CA LEU A 299 12.91 -2.71 -10.41
C LEU A 299 13.16 -3.42 -9.08
N GLU A 300 14.21 -4.25 -9.02
CA GLU A 300 14.64 -4.89 -7.77
C GLU A 300 15.01 -3.84 -6.71
N ARG A 301 15.63 -2.73 -7.12
CA ARG A 301 15.95 -1.62 -6.22
C ARG A 301 14.68 -0.88 -5.79
N CYS A 302 13.77 -0.57 -6.72
CA CYS A 302 12.49 0.07 -6.41
C CYS A 302 11.68 -0.73 -5.38
N GLU A 303 11.54 -2.04 -5.58
CA GLU A 303 10.80 -2.91 -4.67
C GLU A 303 11.42 -2.95 -3.27
N GLN A 304 12.74 -3.05 -3.18
CA GLN A 304 13.45 -3.08 -1.89
C GLN A 304 13.35 -1.75 -1.13
N LEU A 305 13.38 -0.61 -1.83
CA LEU A 305 13.17 0.74 -1.25
C LEU A 305 11.78 0.90 -0.63
N LEU A 306 10.75 0.35 -1.27
CA LEU A 306 9.37 0.49 -0.82
C LEU A 306 9.04 -0.38 0.40
N ASN A 307 9.82 -1.44 0.63
CA ASN A 307 9.73 -2.26 1.83
C ASN A 307 10.36 -1.56 3.06
N ILE A 308 11.17 -0.53 2.86
CA ILE A 308 11.80 0.25 3.94
C ILE A 308 10.79 1.33 4.37
N GLN A 309 9.73 0.89 5.03
CA GLN A 309 8.66 1.74 5.54
C GLN A 309 9.21 2.77 6.54
N LYS A 310 9.22 4.07 6.15
CA LYS A 310 9.29 5.32 6.95
C LYS A 310 10.13 6.47 6.33
N LEU A 311 10.45 6.44 5.03
CA LEU A 311 11.05 7.59 4.35
C LEU A 311 9.96 8.64 3.98
N SER A 312 10.09 9.88 4.47
CA SER A 312 9.14 10.97 4.18
C SER A 312 9.16 11.43 2.71
N SER A 313 10.27 11.20 2.01
CA SER A 313 10.53 11.50 0.60
C SER A 313 10.06 10.41 -0.36
N LEU A 314 9.74 9.20 0.14
CA LEU A 314 9.47 8.01 -0.65
C LEU A 314 8.35 8.22 -1.67
N ASN A 315 7.32 8.98 -1.29
CA ASN A 315 6.19 9.27 -2.16
C ASN A 315 6.56 10.15 -3.36
N GLN A 316 7.53 11.05 -3.23
CA GLN A 316 8.04 11.85 -4.35
C GLN A 316 8.88 11.00 -5.29
N HIS A 317 9.75 10.15 -4.73
CA HIS A 317 10.62 9.30 -5.54
C HIS A 317 9.86 8.18 -6.26
N ALA A 318 8.90 7.55 -5.57
CA ALA A 318 8.00 6.59 -6.16
C ALA A 318 7.19 7.19 -7.33
N GLN A 319 6.80 8.47 -7.25
CA GLN A 319 6.14 9.16 -8.35
C GLN A 319 7.02 9.28 -9.59
N ASN A 320 8.27 9.73 -9.43
CA ASN A 320 9.20 9.92 -10.56
C ASN A 320 9.53 8.57 -11.24
N ILE A 321 9.76 7.53 -10.43
CA ILE A 321 9.99 6.17 -10.92
C ILE A 321 8.78 5.64 -11.69
N ILE A 322 7.56 5.79 -11.14
CA ILE A 322 6.33 5.35 -11.81
C ILE A 322 6.11 6.09 -13.11
N ASP A 323 6.33 7.40 -13.15
CA ASP A 323 6.22 8.21 -14.38
C ASP A 323 7.14 7.68 -15.48
N ARG A 324 8.35 7.24 -15.11
CA ARG A 324 9.29 6.66 -16.08
C ARG A 324 8.85 5.28 -16.56
N LEU A 325 8.38 4.41 -15.66
CA LEU A 325 7.87 3.09 -16.01
C LEU A 325 6.64 3.16 -16.93
N VAL A 326 5.76 4.14 -16.71
CA VAL A 326 4.61 4.42 -17.58
C VAL A 326 5.09 4.78 -18.99
N LYS A 327 6.05 5.70 -19.12
CA LYS A 327 6.64 6.08 -20.42
C LYS A 327 7.28 4.89 -21.15
N ILE A 328 7.92 3.98 -20.41
CA ILE A 328 8.51 2.76 -20.98
C ILE A 328 7.41 1.88 -21.59
N LEU A 329 6.34 1.61 -20.85
CA LEU A 329 5.19 0.84 -21.36
C LEU A 329 4.53 1.53 -22.57
N GLU A 330 4.35 2.85 -22.52
CA GLU A 330 3.77 3.61 -23.64
C GLU A 330 4.59 3.50 -24.92
N ASN A 331 5.92 3.56 -24.81
CA ASN A 331 6.84 3.44 -25.95
C ASN A 331 6.86 2.02 -26.53
N LEU A 332 6.91 1.00 -25.66
CA LEU A 332 6.95 -0.42 -26.07
C LEU A 332 5.63 -0.90 -26.71
N SER A 333 4.50 -0.30 -26.35
CA SER A 333 3.18 -0.60 -26.95
C SER A 333 3.06 -0.17 -28.43
N SER A 334 4.00 0.59 -28.98
CA SER A 334 3.92 1.20 -30.32
C SER A 334 4.78 0.53 -31.40
N ALA A 335 5.62 -0.45 -31.05
CA ALA A 335 6.53 -1.13 -31.96
C ALA A 335 6.11 -2.59 -32.21
N SER A 336 6.35 -3.09 -33.43
CA SER A 336 6.17 -4.50 -33.80
C SER A 336 6.97 -5.42 -32.87
N PRO A 337 6.42 -6.58 -32.43
CA PRO A 337 7.03 -7.41 -31.40
C PRO A 337 8.38 -7.97 -31.84
N ASN A 338 9.46 -7.51 -31.22
CA ASN A 338 10.73 -8.23 -31.15
C ASN A 338 10.78 -8.99 -29.81
N ASN A 339 11.44 -10.15 -29.78
CA ASN A 339 11.55 -10.99 -28.57
C ASN A 339 12.08 -10.26 -27.31
N GLY A 340 12.85 -9.16 -27.47
CA GLY A 340 13.34 -8.36 -26.36
C GLY A 340 12.30 -7.38 -25.76
N ASP A 341 11.31 -6.97 -26.54
CA ASP A 341 10.25 -6.06 -26.07
C ASP A 341 9.23 -6.79 -25.18
N ASP A 342 8.95 -8.06 -25.47
CA ASP A 342 8.06 -8.91 -24.66
C ASP A 342 8.62 -9.21 -23.26
N GLU A 343 9.93 -9.43 -23.15
CA GLU A 343 10.62 -9.63 -21.86
C GLU A 343 10.56 -8.34 -21.01
N LEU A 344 10.81 -7.19 -21.64
CA LEU A 344 10.71 -5.86 -21.00
C LEU A 344 9.29 -5.55 -20.52
N ILE A 345 8.27 -5.86 -21.33
CA ILE A 345 6.86 -5.70 -20.95
C ILE A 345 6.54 -6.59 -19.75
N SER A 346 6.96 -7.86 -19.77
CA SER A 346 6.69 -8.80 -18.67
C SER A 346 7.32 -8.35 -17.36
N ILE A 347 8.58 -7.92 -17.41
CA ILE A 347 9.33 -7.39 -16.27
C ILE A 347 8.67 -6.12 -15.71
N SER A 348 8.23 -5.21 -16.59
CA SER A 348 7.53 -3.98 -16.21
C SER A 348 6.19 -4.26 -15.53
N LEU A 349 5.37 -5.15 -16.09
CA LEU A 349 4.07 -5.52 -15.54
C LEU A 349 4.21 -6.23 -14.19
N LYS A 350 5.14 -7.18 -14.05
CA LYS A 350 5.42 -7.86 -12.76
C LYS A 350 5.78 -6.85 -11.68
N THR A 351 6.51 -5.80 -12.04
CA THR A 351 6.85 -4.76 -11.08
C THR A 351 5.67 -3.90 -10.71
N PHE A 352 4.88 -3.42 -11.68
CA PHE A 352 3.64 -2.70 -11.36
C PHE A 352 2.72 -3.53 -10.46
N TYR A 353 2.67 -4.85 -10.63
CA TYR A 353 1.94 -5.75 -9.75
C TYR A 353 2.51 -5.82 -8.33
N ASN A 354 3.83 -5.88 -8.16
CA ASN A 354 4.43 -5.82 -6.83
C ASN A 354 4.23 -4.46 -6.16
N LEU A 355 4.41 -3.38 -6.91
CA LEU A 355 4.19 -2.00 -6.47
C LEU A 355 2.73 -1.74 -6.07
N SER A 356 1.76 -2.31 -6.80
CA SER A 356 0.33 -2.14 -6.51
C SER A 356 -0.11 -2.75 -5.19
N LYS A 357 0.69 -3.63 -4.58
CA LYS A 357 0.41 -4.17 -3.23
C LYS A 357 0.45 -3.07 -2.16
N ASN A 358 1.22 -2.01 -2.35
CA ASN A 358 1.29 -0.88 -1.41
C ASN A 358 0.13 0.14 -1.65
N PRO A 359 -0.73 0.42 -0.65
CA PRO A 359 -1.85 1.36 -0.79
C PRO A 359 -1.49 2.79 -1.20
N GLU A 360 -0.37 3.33 -0.71
CA GLU A 360 0.06 4.69 -1.03
C GLU A 360 0.48 4.80 -2.50
N ILE A 361 1.14 3.76 -2.99
CA ILE A 361 1.58 3.67 -4.38
C ILE A 361 0.38 3.51 -5.33
N ARG A 362 -0.65 2.74 -4.95
CA ARG A 362 -1.88 2.66 -5.75
C ARG A 362 -2.49 4.03 -5.99
N ALA A 363 -2.49 4.92 -4.99
CA ALA A 363 -3.01 6.28 -5.15
C ALA A 363 -2.18 7.09 -6.17
N ILE A 364 -0.86 6.90 -6.21
CA ILE A 364 0.03 7.49 -7.21
C ILE A 364 -0.28 6.93 -8.60
N MET A 365 -0.36 5.60 -8.75
CA MET A 365 -0.67 4.95 -10.02
C MET A 365 -1.99 5.41 -10.63
N LYS A 366 -3.04 5.55 -9.79
CA LYS A 366 -4.35 6.08 -10.20
C LYS A 366 -4.27 7.48 -10.82
N LYS A 367 -3.49 8.38 -10.21
CA LYS A 367 -3.32 9.76 -10.70
C LYS A 367 -2.59 9.85 -12.04
N ARG A 368 -1.88 8.80 -12.46
CA ARG A 368 -1.01 8.80 -13.66
C ARG A 368 -1.60 8.08 -14.87
N HIS A 369 -2.91 7.84 -14.89
CA HIS A 369 -3.61 7.20 -16.02
C HIS A 369 -3.03 5.83 -16.44
N LEU A 370 -2.39 5.11 -15.51
CA LEU A 370 -1.84 3.77 -15.76
C LEU A 370 -2.92 2.81 -16.27
N THR A 371 -4.18 3.02 -15.89
CA THR A 371 -5.36 2.30 -16.40
C THR A 371 -5.50 2.38 -17.92
N PHE A 372 -5.29 3.55 -18.52
CA PHE A 372 -5.33 3.73 -19.98
C PHE A 372 -4.22 2.95 -20.68
N VAL A 373 -3.02 2.93 -20.11
CA VAL A 373 -1.88 2.19 -20.66
C VAL A 373 -2.11 0.69 -20.55
N LEU A 374 -2.54 0.19 -19.40
CA LEU A 374 -2.80 -1.24 -19.16
C LEU A 374 -3.96 -1.79 -19.99
N ASN A 375 -4.98 -0.98 -20.28
CA ASN A 375 -6.07 -1.37 -21.19
C ASN A 375 -5.61 -1.70 -22.62
N LYS A 376 -4.42 -1.24 -23.06
CA LYS A 376 -3.87 -1.67 -24.35
C LYS A 376 -3.38 -3.12 -24.31
N TYR A 377 -2.93 -3.57 -23.14
CA TYR A 377 -2.44 -4.93 -22.91
C TYR A 377 -3.56 -5.92 -22.60
N THR A 378 -4.78 -5.47 -22.33
CA THR A 378 -5.95 -6.35 -22.15
C THR A 378 -6.47 -6.93 -23.46
N ALA A 379 -6.11 -6.35 -24.60
CA ALA A 379 -6.55 -6.76 -25.95
C ALA A 379 -5.64 -7.80 -26.62
N ILE A 380 -4.46 -8.09 -26.04
CA ILE A 380 -3.49 -9.05 -26.57
C ILE A 380 -4.02 -10.50 -26.40
N GLU A 381 -3.56 -11.44 -27.23
CA GLU A 381 -3.86 -12.87 -27.06
C GLU A 381 -3.51 -13.34 -25.64
N MET A 382 -4.21 -14.37 -25.14
CA MET A 382 -4.17 -14.75 -23.72
C MET A 382 -2.79 -15.28 -23.28
N ASP A 383 -1.94 -14.36 -22.82
CA ASP A 383 -0.61 -14.62 -22.26
C ASP A 383 -0.54 -14.30 -20.75
N GLU A 384 0.63 -14.52 -20.14
CA GLU A 384 0.90 -14.20 -18.73
C GLU A 384 0.79 -12.70 -18.44
N ASN A 385 1.18 -11.85 -19.41
CA ASN A 385 1.19 -10.40 -19.29
C ASN A 385 -0.24 -9.82 -19.19
N ARG A 386 -1.17 -10.33 -19.99
CA ARG A 386 -2.59 -9.96 -19.92
C ARG A 386 -3.20 -10.26 -18.56
N LYS A 387 -2.83 -11.40 -17.94
CA LYS A 387 -3.30 -11.74 -16.58
C LYS A 387 -2.80 -10.72 -15.56
N ILE A 388 -1.49 -10.44 -15.58
CA ILE A 388 -0.87 -9.46 -14.67
C ILE A 388 -1.46 -8.06 -14.88
N ALA A 389 -1.76 -7.66 -16.13
CA ALA A 389 -2.41 -6.40 -16.42
C ALA A 389 -3.80 -6.31 -15.77
N PHE A 390 -4.62 -7.36 -15.86
CA PHE A 390 -5.91 -7.40 -15.16
C PHE A 390 -5.76 -7.42 -13.64
N ASP A 391 -4.74 -8.08 -13.09
CA ASP A 391 -4.45 -8.09 -11.66
C ASP A 391 -4.08 -6.69 -11.14
N ILE A 392 -3.30 -5.92 -11.91
CA ILE A 392 -3.00 -4.52 -11.56
C ILE A 392 -4.25 -3.65 -11.67
N LEU A 393 -5.00 -3.79 -12.78
CA LEU A 393 -6.24 -3.06 -13.01
C LEU A 393 -7.26 -3.31 -11.89
N ALA A 394 -7.37 -4.53 -11.40
CA ALA A 394 -8.22 -4.89 -10.26
C ALA A 394 -7.92 -4.06 -9.00
N GLU A 395 -6.67 -3.65 -8.82
CA GLU A 395 -6.23 -2.86 -7.68
C GLU A 395 -6.38 -1.34 -7.87
N ILE A 396 -6.29 -0.85 -9.12
CA ILE A 396 -6.22 0.60 -9.40
C ILE A 396 -7.47 1.19 -10.03
N MET A 397 -8.33 0.42 -10.70
CA MET A 397 -9.49 0.98 -11.41
C MET A 397 -10.49 1.65 -10.46
N ASP A 398 -11.12 2.71 -10.96
CA ASP A 398 -12.23 3.39 -10.27
C ASP A 398 -13.62 2.97 -10.80
N GLU A 399 -14.68 3.47 -10.16
CA GLU A 399 -16.07 3.18 -10.54
C GLU A 399 -16.42 3.61 -11.98
N GLN A 400 -15.84 4.70 -12.48
CA GLN A 400 -16.13 5.20 -13.84
C GLN A 400 -15.45 4.35 -14.90
N GLU A 401 -14.21 3.95 -14.65
CA GLU A 401 -13.42 3.10 -15.55
C GLU A 401 -14.03 1.69 -15.65
N ILE A 402 -14.46 1.13 -14.51
CA ILE A 402 -15.15 -0.16 -14.48
C ILE A 402 -16.46 -0.11 -15.26
N LYS A 403 -17.19 1.01 -15.18
CA LYS A 403 -18.45 1.19 -15.91
C LYS A 403 -18.30 1.11 -17.42
N ASN A 404 -17.11 1.41 -17.95
CA ASN A 404 -16.88 1.34 -19.39
C ASN A 404 -16.84 -0.11 -19.90
N ASN A 405 -16.18 -1.03 -19.18
CA ASN A 405 -15.93 -2.40 -19.66
C ASN A 405 -16.14 -3.51 -18.59
N PRO A 406 -17.28 -3.55 -17.84
CA PRO A 406 -17.42 -4.48 -16.72
C PRO A 406 -17.48 -5.95 -17.18
N SER A 407 -18.05 -6.21 -18.36
CA SER A 407 -18.21 -7.55 -18.93
C SER A 407 -16.89 -8.17 -19.34
N GLU A 408 -16.00 -7.41 -20.00
CA GLU A 408 -14.70 -7.88 -20.44
C GLU A 408 -13.78 -8.22 -19.25
N ILE A 409 -13.71 -7.31 -18.26
CA ILE A 409 -12.94 -7.52 -17.02
C ILE A 409 -13.40 -8.81 -16.35
N THR A 410 -14.72 -8.95 -16.16
CA THR A 410 -15.32 -10.12 -15.54
C THR A 410 -15.03 -11.40 -16.32
N SER A 411 -15.16 -11.37 -17.65
CA SER A 411 -14.89 -12.51 -18.52
C SER A 411 -13.43 -12.96 -18.42
N ALA A 412 -12.47 -12.04 -18.30
CA ALA A 412 -11.07 -12.36 -18.13
C ALA A 412 -10.81 -13.14 -16.83
N PHE A 413 -11.33 -12.67 -15.70
CA PHE A 413 -11.21 -13.38 -14.42
C PHE A 413 -11.94 -14.72 -14.43
N ILE A 414 -13.15 -14.80 -14.99
CA ILE A 414 -13.88 -16.07 -15.11
C ILE A 414 -13.10 -17.07 -15.98
N TYR A 415 -12.47 -16.61 -17.06
CA TYR A 415 -11.62 -17.46 -17.88
C TYR A 415 -10.44 -17.98 -17.05
N GLN A 416 -9.73 -17.12 -16.32
CA GLN A 416 -8.64 -17.54 -15.43
C GLN A 416 -9.11 -18.59 -14.41
N LEU A 417 -10.25 -18.35 -13.74
CA LEU A 417 -10.85 -19.31 -12.80
C LEU A 417 -11.20 -20.65 -13.46
N LYS A 418 -11.65 -20.64 -14.72
CA LYS A 418 -11.97 -21.86 -15.49
C LYS A 418 -10.74 -22.70 -15.83
N GLN A 419 -9.57 -22.08 -16.01
CA GLN A 419 -8.31 -22.80 -16.26
C GLN A 419 -7.76 -23.52 -15.03
N ILE A 420 -8.31 -23.26 -13.84
CA ILE A 420 -7.81 -23.83 -12.59
C ILE A 420 -8.35 -25.24 -12.40
N ASN A 421 -7.41 -26.20 -12.36
CA ASN A 421 -7.66 -27.59 -11.99
C ASN A 421 -7.64 -27.72 -10.46
N LEU A 422 -8.75 -28.17 -9.87
CA LEU A 422 -8.92 -28.32 -8.42
C LEU A 422 -8.11 -29.48 -7.82
N ASN A 423 -7.46 -30.30 -8.66
CA ASN A 423 -6.77 -31.50 -8.22
C ASN A 423 -5.33 -31.26 -7.73
N GLU A 424 -4.76 -30.08 -7.95
CA GLU A 424 -3.39 -29.69 -7.59
C GLU A 424 -3.36 -28.32 -6.92
N TYR A 425 -2.38 -28.08 -6.03
CA TYR A 425 -2.15 -26.75 -5.47
C TYR A 425 -1.70 -25.81 -6.58
N ASN A 426 -2.42 -24.69 -6.75
CA ASN A 426 -2.17 -23.74 -7.82
C ASN A 426 -1.85 -22.36 -7.25
N SER A 427 -0.57 -21.97 -7.24
CA SER A 427 -0.14 -20.64 -6.76
C SER A 427 -0.77 -19.49 -7.55
N ASN A 428 -1.20 -19.72 -8.80
CA ASN A 428 -1.89 -18.70 -9.60
C ASN A 428 -3.33 -18.43 -9.11
N LEU A 429 -3.92 -19.36 -8.35
CA LEU A 429 -5.24 -19.16 -7.75
C LEU A 429 -5.20 -18.07 -6.68
N ASP A 430 -4.10 -17.95 -5.92
CA ASP A 430 -3.92 -16.92 -4.90
C ASP A 430 -4.09 -15.52 -5.49
N ASN A 431 -3.34 -15.24 -6.57
CA ASN A 431 -3.37 -13.93 -7.22
C ASN A 431 -4.75 -13.65 -7.82
N THR A 432 -5.30 -14.63 -8.56
CA THR A 432 -6.62 -14.48 -9.22
C THR A 432 -7.73 -14.18 -8.20
N LEU A 433 -7.79 -14.91 -7.08
CA LEU A 433 -8.79 -14.68 -6.05
C LEU A 433 -8.57 -13.35 -5.30
N SER A 434 -7.32 -12.99 -5.02
CA SER A 434 -6.99 -11.71 -4.38
C SER A 434 -7.42 -10.52 -5.24
N SER A 435 -7.09 -10.52 -6.53
CA SER A 435 -7.50 -9.48 -7.49
C SER A 435 -9.03 -9.43 -7.65
N LEU A 436 -9.68 -10.59 -7.81
CA LEU A 436 -11.13 -10.64 -7.93
C LEU A 436 -11.84 -10.12 -6.67
N LYS A 437 -11.34 -10.48 -5.48
CA LYS A 437 -11.82 -9.96 -4.20
C LYS A 437 -11.72 -8.42 -4.14
N ALA A 438 -10.64 -7.82 -4.64
CA ALA A 438 -10.50 -6.36 -4.70
C ALA A 438 -11.55 -5.71 -5.63
N LEU A 439 -11.88 -6.36 -6.74
CA LEU A 439 -12.93 -5.89 -7.66
C LEU A 439 -14.35 -6.08 -7.13
N MET A 440 -14.57 -7.03 -6.22
CA MET A 440 -15.90 -7.28 -5.66
C MET A 440 -16.48 -6.12 -4.86
N GLN A 441 -15.75 -5.04 -4.60
CA GLN A 441 -16.35 -3.81 -4.05
C GLN A 441 -17.30 -3.11 -5.05
N HIS A 442 -17.18 -3.41 -6.35
CA HIS A 442 -17.95 -2.76 -7.42
C HIS A 442 -19.20 -3.56 -7.80
N ASP A 443 -20.38 -2.99 -7.60
CA ASP A 443 -21.66 -3.68 -7.84
C ASP A 443 -21.83 -4.12 -9.30
N GLN A 444 -21.27 -3.38 -10.26
CA GLN A 444 -21.31 -3.75 -11.69
C GLN A 444 -20.53 -5.04 -11.96
N ILE A 445 -19.36 -5.20 -11.34
CA ILE A 445 -18.56 -6.43 -11.45
C ILE A 445 -19.30 -7.58 -10.78
N LYS A 446 -19.88 -7.39 -9.57
CA LYS A 446 -20.68 -8.43 -8.91
C LYS A 446 -21.79 -8.95 -9.82
N ASN A 447 -22.59 -8.04 -10.38
CA ASN A 447 -23.75 -8.38 -11.21
C ASN A 447 -23.34 -9.15 -12.47
N GLU A 448 -22.30 -8.68 -13.15
CA GLU A 448 -21.82 -9.33 -14.38
C GLU A 448 -21.11 -10.66 -14.08
N PHE A 449 -20.40 -10.76 -12.95
CA PHE A 449 -19.76 -11.99 -12.48
C PHE A 449 -20.78 -13.10 -12.19
N ILE A 450 -21.90 -12.74 -11.56
CA ILE A 450 -23.01 -13.66 -11.31
C ILE A 450 -23.65 -14.08 -12.63
N LYS A 451 -23.98 -13.12 -13.50
CA LYS A 451 -24.62 -13.35 -14.80
C LYS A 451 -23.79 -14.26 -15.73
N GLN A 452 -22.46 -14.13 -15.71
CA GLN A 452 -21.55 -14.96 -16.51
C GLN A 452 -21.22 -16.32 -15.88
N GLY A 453 -21.83 -16.67 -14.74
CA GLY A 453 -21.64 -17.97 -14.06
C GLY A 453 -20.33 -18.06 -13.26
N GLY A 454 -19.68 -16.93 -12.96
CA GLY A 454 -18.48 -16.90 -12.13
C GLY A 454 -18.73 -17.38 -10.70
N LEU A 455 -19.91 -17.06 -10.15
CA LEU A 455 -20.32 -17.48 -8.80
C LEU A 455 -20.31 -19.01 -8.64
N ASP A 456 -20.77 -19.76 -9.65
CA ASP A 456 -20.78 -21.23 -9.63
C ASP A 456 -19.37 -21.82 -9.51
N LYS A 457 -18.40 -21.18 -10.16
CA LYS A 457 -17.02 -21.65 -10.13
C LYS A 457 -16.41 -21.45 -8.74
N VAL A 458 -16.64 -20.32 -8.09
CA VAL A 458 -16.16 -20.08 -6.71
C VAL A 458 -16.88 -20.99 -5.71
N ILE A 459 -18.19 -21.24 -5.88
CA ILE A 459 -18.92 -22.23 -5.08
C ILE A 459 -18.27 -23.61 -5.22
N SER A 460 -17.93 -24.03 -6.45
CA SER A 460 -17.28 -25.33 -6.68
C SER A 460 -15.94 -25.46 -5.96
N PHE A 461 -15.20 -24.36 -5.79
CA PHE A 461 -13.93 -24.38 -5.05
C PHE A 461 -14.15 -24.75 -3.58
N ILE A 462 -15.12 -24.14 -2.91
CA ILE A 462 -15.39 -24.48 -1.51
C ILE A 462 -16.09 -25.84 -1.37
N ARG A 463 -17.12 -26.08 -2.21
CA ARG A 463 -18.01 -27.24 -2.08
C ARG A 463 -17.38 -28.55 -2.55
N ASP A 464 -16.68 -28.53 -3.68
CA ASP A 464 -16.28 -29.74 -4.41
C ASP A 464 -14.78 -30.08 -4.24
N SER A 465 -13.97 -29.16 -3.69
CA SER A 465 -12.53 -29.39 -3.48
C SER A 465 -12.23 -30.16 -2.20
N ASP A 466 -11.13 -30.91 -2.25
CA ASP A 466 -10.56 -31.62 -1.11
C ASP A 466 -10.06 -30.62 -0.03
N PRO A 467 -10.43 -30.79 1.26
CA PRO A 467 -9.99 -29.95 2.37
C PRO A 467 -8.50 -29.64 2.46
N ASP A 468 -7.65 -30.53 2.00
CA ASP A 468 -6.19 -30.40 2.14
C ASP A 468 -5.52 -29.78 0.92
N LYS A 469 -6.29 -29.41 -0.13
CA LYS A 469 -5.76 -28.86 -1.39
C LYS A 469 -5.87 -27.35 -1.53
N LEU A 470 -6.83 -26.72 -0.84
CA LEU A 470 -6.95 -25.27 -0.78
C LEU A 470 -6.16 -24.73 0.41
N SER A 471 -5.32 -23.73 0.18
CA SER A 471 -4.68 -23.02 1.29
C SER A 471 -5.71 -22.23 2.11
N ASP A 472 -5.39 -21.93 3.36
CA ASP A 472 -6.23 -21.08 4.21
C ASP A 472 -6.48 -19.71 3.56
N LYS A 473 -5.48 -19.16 2.86
CA LYS A 473 -5.60 -17.91 2.10
C LYS A 473 -6.58 -18.01 0.93
N GLN A 474 -6.49 -19.07 0.13
CA GLN A 474 -7.41 -19.30 -1.00
C GLN A 474 -8.85 -19.47 -0.51
N THR A 475 -9.01 -20.23 0.57
CA THR A 475 -10.30 -20.46 1.22
C THR A 475 -10.88 -19.14 1.75
N HIS A 476 -10.06 -18.36 2.44
CA HIS A 476 -10.44 -17.03 2.93
C HIS A 476 -10.93 -16.13 1.78
N ASP A 477 -10.14 -15.98 0.71
CA ASP A 477 -10.48 -15.08 -0.40
C ASP A 477 -11.74 -15.53 -1.15
N ALA A 478 -11.90 -16.84 -1.36
CA ALA A 478 -13.12 -17.39 -1.95
C ALA A 478 -14.36 -17.12 -1.09
N LEU A 479 -14.30 -17.32 0.23
CA LEU A 479 -15.40 -17.00 1.14
C LEU A 479 -15.74 -15.51 1.13
N ARG A 480 -14.73 -14.63 1.08
CA ARG A 480 -14.92 -13.18 0.96
C ARG A 480 -15.60 -12.78 -0.34
N ILE A 481 -15.25 -13.40 -1.46
CA ILE A 481 -15.91 -13.17 -2.75
C ILE A 481 -17.38 -13.60 -2.68
N LEU A 482 -17.67 -14.81 -2.16
CA LEU A 482 -19.04 -15.29 -1.99
C LEU A 482 -19.86 -14.36 -1.10
N TRP A 483 -19.32 -13.93 0.03
CA TRP A 483 -19.97 -12.99 0.94
C TRP A 483 -20.23 -11.65 0.25
N SER A 484 -19.24 -11.09 -0.45
CA SER A 484 -19.37 -9.82 -1.18
C SER A 484 -20.46 -9.86 -2.24
N CYS A 485 -20.63 -11.00 -2.92
CA CYS A 485 -21.65 -11.19 -3.95
C CYS A 485 -23.07 -11.18 -3.39
N THR A 486 -23.28 -11.34 -2.08
CA THR A 486 -24.62 -11.30 -1.47
C THR A 486 -25.15 -9.88 -1.29
N PHE A 487 -24.27 -8.88 -1.22
CA PHE A 487 -24.69 -7.49 -1.01
C PHE A 487 -25.42 -6.96 -2.24
N ASN A 488 -26.60 -6.38 -2.03
CA ASN A 488 -27.49 -5.85 -3.06
C ASN A 488 -27.84 -6.86 -4.19
N ASN A 489 -27.69 -8.16 -3.95
CA ASN A 489 -27.96 -9.18 -4.96
C ASN A 489 -28.75 -10.37 -4.39
N PRO A 490 -30.10 -10.35 -4.47
CA PRO A 490 -30.94 -11.41 -3.94
C PRO A 490 -30.80 -12.73 -4.71
N GLU A 491 -30.35 -12.70 -5.97
CA GLU A 491 -30.12 -13.92 -6.76
C GLU A 491 -28.96 -14.73 -6.19
N ALA A 492 -27.82 -14.08 -5.92
CA ALA A 492 -26.68 -14.71 -5.27
C ALA A 492 -27.05 -15.26 -3.89
N LEU A 493 -27.75 -14.47 -3.07
CA LEU A 493 -28.18 -14.88 -1.73
C LEU A 493 -29.07 -16.13 -1.79
N ASN A 494 -30.12 -16.12 -2.63
CA ASN A 494 -31.03 -17.25 -2.81
C ASN A 494 -30.30 -18.51 -3.29
N LYS A 495 -29.27 -18.35 -4.14
CA LYS A 495 -28.48 -19.47 -4.66
C LYS A 495 -27.62 -20.11 -3.58
N LEU A 496 -26.97 -19.30 -2.74
CA LEU A 496 -26.17 -19.79 -1.60
C LEU A 496 -27.06 -20.45 -0.55
N GLN A 497 -28.23 -19.88 -0.24
CA GLN A 497 -29.20 -20.47 0.70
C GLN A 497 -29.72 -21.85 0.28
N LYS A 498 -29.83 -22.11 -1.03
CA LYS A 498 -30.29 -23.41 -1.55
C LYS A 498 -29.21 -24.49 -1.57
N ASP A 499 -27.92 -24.11 -1.51
CA ASP A 499 -26.81 -25.07 -1.57
C ASP A 499 -26.43 -25.58 -0.17
N GLN A 500 -27.18 -26.58 0.31
CA GLN A 500 -26.95 -27.20 1.62
C GLN A 500 -25.55 -27.81 1.76
N LYS A 501 -24.96 -28.31 0.66
CA LYS A 501 -23.63 -28.92 0.67
C LYS A 501 -22.57 -27.86 0.93
N LEU A 502 -22.66 -26.73 0.23
CA LEU A 502 -21.79 -25.58 0.45
C LEU A 502 -21.88 -25.11 1.90
N MET A 503 -23.09 -24.87 2.43
CA MET A 503 -23.24 -24.35 3.79
C MET A 503 -22.76 -25.34 4.86
N THR A 504 -22.93 -26.65 4.65
CA THR A 504 -22.34 -27.67 5.53
C THR A 504 -20.81 -27.56 5.55
N ARG A 505 -20.21 -27.32 4.39
CA ARG A 505 -18.76 -27.18 4.24
C ARG A 505 -18.23 -25.89 4.87
N VAL A 506 -18.92 -24.77 4.69
CA VAL A 506 -18.57 -23.49 5.33
C VAL A 506 -18.63 -23.61 6.86
N ASN A 507 -19.66 -24.28 7.40
CA ASN A 507 -19.75 -24.55 8.85
C ASN A 507 -18.59 -25.43 9.35
N GLN A 508 -18.17 -26.45 8.59
CA GLN A 508 -16.98 -27.24 8.94
C GLN A 508 -15.70 -26.40 8.94
N LEU A 509 -15.54 -25.49 7.97
CA LEU A 509 -14.39 -24.59 7.89
C LEU A 509 -14.37 -23.62 9.06
N PHE A 510 -15.53 -23.08 9.45
CA PHE A 510 -15.68 -22.25 10.65
C PHE A 510 -15.24 -22.99 11.91
N GLU A 511 -15.72 -24.21 12.14
CA GLU A 511 -15.32 -25.00 13.32
C GLU A 511 -13.84 -25.43 13.28
N LYS A 512 -13.28 -25.73 12.09
CA LYS A 512 -11.83 -25.98 11.93
C LYS A 512 -11.00 -24.74 12.26
N SER A 513 -11.41 -23.57 11.77
CA SER A 513 -10.69 -22.31 11.99
C SER A 513 -10.65 -21.89 13.47
N LYS A 514 -11.70 -22.17 14.25
CA LYS A 514 -11.70 -21.98 15.70
C LYS A 514 -10.68 -22.86 16.42
N LYS A 515 -10.56 -24.12 16.01
CA LYS A 515 -9.60 -25.07 16.61
C LYS A 515 -8.15 -24.72 16.29
N ASN A 516 -7.93 -24.16 15.12
CA ASN A 516 -6.60 -23.80 14.62
C ASN A 516 -6.21 -22.34 14.93
N GLU A 517 -7.02 -21.60 15.70
CA GLU A 517 -6.79 -20.18 16.03
C GLU A 517 -6.55 -19.30 14.79
N ASN A 518 -7.22 -19.59 13.66
CA ASN A 518 -7.13 -18.79 12.43
C ASN A 518 -8.30 -17.81 12.36
N ASP A 519 -8.14 -16.62 12.95
CA ASP A 519 -9.19 -15.60 13.04
C ASP A 519 -9.62 -15.03 11.68
N THR A 520 -8.68 -14.88 10.74
CA THR A 520 -9.01 -14.35 9.41
C THR A 520 -10.02 -15.24 8.68
N LEU A 521 -9.79 -16.55 8.68
CA LEU A 521 -10.66 -17.53 8.06
C LEU A 521 -11.98 -17.69 8.83
N LYS A 522 -11.90 -17.69 10.17
CA LYS A 522 -13.07 -17.71 11.06
C LYS A 522 -14.01 -16.56 10.75
N ASN A 523 -13.50 -15.33 10.65
CA ASN A 523 -14.28 -14.13 10.37
C ASN A 523 -14.92 -14.16 8.98
N ALA A 524 -14.20 -14.66 7.96
CA ALA A 524 -14.75 -14.81 6.61
C ALA A 524 -15.89 -15.84 6.55
N ALA A 525 -15.72 -16.99 7.23
CA ALA A 525 -16.73 -18.03 7.28
C ALA A 525 -17.96 -17.59 8.11
N GLU A 526 -17.73 -16.97 9.27
CA GLU A 526 -18.81 -16.46 10.12
C GLU A 526 -19.64 -15.41 9.40
N GLY A 527 -19.02 -14.50 8.64
CA GLY A 527 -19.72 -13.46 7.90
C GLY A 527 -20.60 -13.99 6.78
N LEU A 528 -20.10 -14.98 6.05
CA LEU A 528 -20.91 -15.67 5.05
C LEU A 528 -22.10 -16.39 5.70
N ILE A 529 -21.87 -17.13 6.78
CA ILE A 529 -22.93 -17.83 7.53
C ILE A 529 -23.96 -16.84 8.06
N TRP A 530 -23.50 -15.73 8.64
CA TRP A 530 -24.38 -14.67 9.16
C TRP A 530 -25.31 -14.17 8.07
N LYS A 531 -24.73 -13.78 6.94
CA LYS A 531 -25.47 -13.17 5.83
C LYS A 531 -26.44 -14.14 5.16
N VAL A 532 -26.08 -15.42 5.04
CA VAL A 532 -26.88 -16.44 4.35
C VAL A 532 -27.97 -17.04 5.25
N GLU A 533 -27.67 -17.35 6.51
CA GLU A 533 -28.55 -18.18 7.38
C GLU A 533 -29.11 -17.47 8.62
N LYS A 534 -28.40 -16.47 9.18
CA LYS A 534 -28.71 -15.93 10.52
C LYS A 534 -29.34 -14.55 10.50
N GLU A 535 -28.92 -13.66 9.60
CA GLU A 535 -29.36 -12.26 9.58
C GLU A 535 -30.89 -12.13 9.51
N GLU A 536 -31.55 -12.88 8.63
CA GLU A 536 -33.01 -12.85 8.50
C GLU A 536 -33.73 -13.33 9.76
N LYS A 537 -33.25 -14.43 10.37
CA LYS A 537 -33.83 -14.97 11.62
C LYS A 537 -33.66 -13.98 12.78
N PHE A 538 -32.47 -13.42 12.93
CA PHE A 538 -32.17 -12.40 13.92
C PHE A 538 -33.10 -11.18 13.78
N LEU A 539 -33.35 -10.74 12.55
CA LEU A 539 -34.28 -9.64 12.28
C LEU A 539 -35.72 -9.98 12.66
N GLN A 540 -36.17 -11.21 12.42
CA GLN A 540 -37.49 -11.69 12.82
C GLN A 540 -37.64 -11.76 14.35
N GLU A 541 -36.61 -12.24 15.05
CA GLU A 541 -36.57 -12.31 16.52
C GLU A 541 -36.64 -10.91 17.14
N LEU A 542 -35.83 -9.97 16.66
CA LEU A 542 -35.88 -8.57 17.11
C LEU A 542 -37.23 -7.90 16.85
N ALA A 543 -37.87 -8.18 15.70
CA ALA A 543 -39.19 -7.65 15.41
C ALA A 543 -40.24 -8.22 16.38
N ALA A 544 -40.21 -9.53 16.63
CA ALA A 544 -41.11 -10.19 17.56
C ALA A 544 -40.92 -9.71 19.01
N GLU A 545 -39.69 -9.45 19.44
CA GLU A 545 -39.42 -8.87 20.76
C GLU A 545 -39.99 -7.44 20.89
N LYS A 546 -39.80 -6.60 19.86
CA LYS A 546 -40.35 -5.24 19.83
C LYS A 546 -41.88 -5.25 19.87
N GLU A 547 -42.54 -6.19 19.19
CA GLU A 547 -44.00 -6.35 19.26
C GLU A 547 -44.49 -6.85 20.61
N LYS A 548 -43.83 -7.85 21.21
CA LYS A 548 -44.17 -8.34 22.57
C LYS A 548 -44.06 -7.25 23.63
N LYS A 549 -43.06 -6.37 23.53
CA LYS A 549 -42.91 -5.22 24.43
C LYS A 549 -44.03 -4.20 24.26
N LYS A 550 -44.43 -3.89 23.02
CA LYS A 550 -45.57 -3.00 22.73
C LYS A 550 -46.90 -3.53 23.28
N GLN A 551 -47.15 -4.84 23.15
CA GLN A 551 -48.37 -5.48 23.66
C GLN A 551 -48.43 -5.46 25.20
N LYS A 552 -47.32 -5.76 25.89
CA LYS A 552 -47.26 -5.66 27.35
C LYS A 552 -47.50 -4.25 27.88
N ALA A 553 -47.00 -3.23 27.19
CA ALA A 553 -47.23 -1.83 27.56
C ALA A 553 -48.71 -1.40 27.41
N GLN A 554 -49.48 -2.04 26.53
CA GLN A 554 -50.91 -1.78 26.34
C GLN A 554 -51.79 -2.49 27.38
N GLU A 555 -51.34 -3.62 27.95
CA GLU A 555 -52.12 -4.43 28.90
C GLU A 555 -52.00 -3.97 30.36
N THR A 556 -50.89 -3.35 30.78
CA THR A 556 -50.66 -3.01 32.19
C THR A 556 -51.28 -1.68 32.65
N GLY A 557 -51.80 -0.84 31.75
CA GLY A 557 -52.56 0.38 32.09
C GLY A 557 -51.81 1.40 32.96
N THR A 558 -50.51 1.23 33.20
CA THR A 558 -49.65 2.19 33.86
C THR A 558 -49.27 3.25 32.84
N GLU A 559 -49.75 4.49 33.05
CA GLU A 559 -49.13 5.72 32.52
C GLU A 559 -47.77 5.95 33.20
N GLU A 560 -46.92 4.92 33.25
CA GLU A 560 -45.51 5.11 33.48
C GLU A 560 -44.93 5.51 32.13
N GLU A 561 -44.22 6.64 32.15
CA GLU A 561 -43.42 7.17 31.06
C GLU A 561 -42.90 6.02 30.20
N GLU A 562 -43.04 6.10 28.88
CA GLU A 562 -42.22 5.29 27.98
C GLU A 562 -40.78 5.41 28.50
N GLU A 563 -40.30 4.46 29.31
CA GLU A 563 -38.88 4.33 29.61
C GLU A 563 -38.29 4.04 28.25
N GLU A 564 -37.95 5.12 27.54
CA GLU A 564 -37.26 5.11 26.28
C GLU A 564 -36.16 4.06 26.45
N GLU A 565 -36.12 3.05 25.58
CA GLU A 565 -34.97 2.16 25.50
C GLU A 565 -33.75 3.08 25.33
N LYS A 566 -33.10 3.41 26.43
CA LYS A 566 -31.94 4.28 26.45
C LYS A 566 -30.91 3.48 25.68
N GLU A 567 -30.61 3.93 24.46
CA GLU A 567 -29.60 3.32 23.62
C GLU A 567 -28.35 3.10 24.49
N LYS A 568 -27.89 1.84 24.54
CA LYS A 568 -26.80 1.44 25.44
C LYS A 568 -25.56 2.29 25.18
N TYR A 569 -25.38 2.68 23.92
CA TYR A 569 -24.29 3.51 23.43
C TYR A 569 -24.83 4.76 22.75
N ASP A 570 -24.17 5.89 22.99
CA ASP A 570 -24.39 7.12 22.23
C ASP A 570 -23.88 6.96 20.81
N CYS A 571 -22.73 6.31 20.64
CA CYS A 571 -22.10 6.13 19.33
C CYS A 571 -21.51 4.73 19.17
N MET A 572 -21.53 4.22 17.95
CA MET A 572 -20.69 3.12 17.50
C MET A 572 -19.71 3.67 16.47
N ILE A 573 -18.42 3.36 16.58
CA ILE A 573 -17.43 3.71 15.57
C ILE A 573 -17.18 2.49 14.68
N SER A 574 -17.51 2.63 13.40
CA SER A 574 -17.19 1.67 12.34
C SER A 574 -15.98 2.19 11.57
N TYR A 575 -14.90 1.41 11.53
CA TYR A 575 -13.62 1.83 10.94
C TYR A 575 -12.88 0.65 10.29
N SER A 576 -11.95 0.96 9.38
CA SER A 576 -11.02 -0.04 8.85
C SER A 576 -9.81 -0.15 9.76
N TRP A 577 -9.31 -1.36 9.97
CA TRP A 577 -8.16 -1.61 10.84
C TRP A 577 -6.90 -0.82 10.44
N THR A 578 -6.73 -0.52 9.15
CA THR A 578 -5.61 0.34 8.69
C THR A 578 -5.70 1.78 9.21
N ASP A 579 -6.88 2.23 9.63
CA ASP A 579 -7.15 3.56 10.18
C ASP A 579 -7.34 3.51 11.70
N MET A 580 -6.91 2.42 12.35
CA MET A 580 -7.08 2.15 13.77
C MET A 580 -6.52 3.26 14.67
N ASP A 581 -5.36 3.82 14.33
CA ASP A 581 -4.72 4.85 15.15
C ASP A 581 -5.62 6.09 15.33
N LEU A 582 -6.19 6.58 14.22
CA LEU A 582 -7.08 7.74 14.25
C LEU A 582 -8.44 7.38 14.88
N ALA A 583 -9.00 6.21 14.58
CA ALA A 583 -10.25 5.74 15.18
C ALA A 583 -10.15 5.61 16.70
N HIS A 584 -9.06 5.02 17.23
CA HIS A 584 -8.79 4.94 18.65
C HIS A 584 -8.61 6.31 19.31
N ARG A 585 -7.97 7.25 18.60
CA ARG A 585 -7.82 8.62 19.10
C ARG A 585 -9.18 9.32 19.21
N ILE A 586 -10.06 9.16 18.22
CA ILE A 586 -11.44 9.66 18.25
C ILE A 586 -12.20 9.02 19.42
N PHE A 587 -12.13 7.70 19.56
CA PHE A 587 -12.77 6.96 20.66
C PHE A 587 -12.36 7.47 22.04
N LYS A 588 -11.05 7.63 22.29
CA LYS A 588 -10.54 8.13 23.58
C LYS A 588 -11.08 9.52 23.89
N GLN A 589 -11.15 10.40 22.89
CA GLN A 589 -11.62 11.77 23.08
C GLN A 589 -13.13 11.83 23.35
N LEU A 590 -13.93 11.08 22.59
CA LEU A 590 -15.37 11.01 22.80
C LEU A 590 -15.71 10.43 24.20
N THR A 591 -14.97 9.41 24.65
CA THR A 591 -15.23 8.74 25.93
C THR A 591 -14.66 9.49 27.14
N GLN A 592 -13.37 9.82 27.14
CA GLN A 592 -12.68 10.35 28.31
C GLN A 592 -12.91 11.86 28.51
N ASN A 593 -12.98 12.63 27.43
CA ASN A 593 -13.06 14.09 27.52
C ASN A 593 -14.48 14.62 27.32
N LEU A 594 -15.26 14.00 26.44
CA LEU A 594 -16.62 14.45 26.10
C LEU A 594 -17.73 13.64 26.80
N GLY A 595 -17.39 12.50 27.42
CA GLY A 595 -18.31 11.71 28.25
C GLY A 595 -19.34 10.88 27.49
N TYR A 596 -19.13 10.60 26.20
CA TYR A 596 -20.00 9.73 25.41
C TYR A 596 -19.77 8.25 25.72
N LYS A 597 -20.85 7.46 25.74
CA LYS A 597 -20.78 6.00 25.73
C LYS A 597 -20.56 5.51 24.31
N VAL A 598 -19.33 5.18 23.98
CA VAL A 598 -18.96 4.74 22.63
C VAL A 598 -18.67 3.25 22.61
N TRP A 599 -19.18 2.56 21.59
CA TRP A 599 -18.75 1.21 21.25
C TRP A 599 -17.72 1.28 20.12
N LEU A 600 -16.61 0.55 20.29
CA LEU A 600 -15.55 0.39 19.29
C LEU A 600 -15.02 -1.03 19.41
N ASP A 601 -14.85 -1.70 18.27
CA ASP A 601 -14.19 -3.01 18.23
C ASP A 601 -12.66 -2.81 18.39
N GLN A 602 -12.10 -3.13 19.56
CA GLN A 602 -10.70 -2.85 19.94
C GLN A 602 -9.75 -4.04 19.76
N GLU A 603 -10.26 -5.26 19.64
CA GLU A 603 -9.47 -6.50 19.64
C GLU A 603 -9.93 -7.39 18.49
N GLU A 604 -9.38 -7.17 17.28
CA GLU A 604 -9.54 -7.96 16.02
C GLU A 604 -10.59 -9.09 16.03
N MET A 605 -11.84 -8.78 16.36
CA MET A 605 -12.89 -9.77 16.64
C MET A 605 -12.40 -11.06 17.36
N HIS A 606 -11.38 -10.98 18.23
CA HIS A 606 -10.87 -12.16 18.95
C HIS A 606 -11.95 -12.69 19.91
N GLY A 607 -12.88 -11.81 20.33
CA GLY A 607 -14.05 -12.15 21.15
C GLY A 607 -15.41 -11.62 20.67
N SER A 608 -15.46 -10.62 19.77
CA SER A 608 -16.73 -10.04 19.29
C SER A 608 -17.24 -10.84 18.11
N THR A 609 -18.34 -11.59 18.26
CA THR A 609 -19.01 -12.26 17.12
C THR A 609 -19.67 -11.23 16.20
N ILE A 610 -19.98 -11.60 14.95
CA ILE A 610 -20.74 -10.73 14.03
C ILE A 610 -22.10 -10.35 14.62
N GLU A 611 -22.67 -11.24 15.42
CA GLU A 611 -23.87 -10.99 16.21
C GLU A 611 -23.68 -9.87 17.26
N ALA A 612 -22.52 -9.81 17.93
CA ALA A 612 -22.21 -8.74 18.87
C ALA A 612 -22.12 -7.37 18.16
N MET A 613 -21.61 -7.34 16.93
CA MET A 613 -21.58 -6.12 16.11
C MET A 613 -23.00 -5.69 15.69
N ALA A 614 -23.84 -6.62 15.23
CA ALA A 614 -25.24 -6.34 14.92
C ALA A 614 -26.00 -5.80 16.13
N ASN A 615 -25.76 -6.39 17.31
CA ASN A 615 -26.30 -5.90 18.59
C ASN A 615 -25.77 -4.50 18.93
N ALA A 616 -24.50 -4.20 18.66
CA ALA A 616 -23.92 -2.88 18.88
C ALA A 616 -24.58 -1.82 17.98
N VAL A 617 -24.80 -2.13 16.69
CA VAL A 617 -25.53 -1.25 15.78
C VAL A 617 -26.95 -0.99 16.28
N GLU A 618 -27.68 -2.05 16.68
CA GLU A 618 -29.05 -1.89 17.21
C GLU A 618 -29.07 -1.08 18.51
N SER A 619 -28.04 -1.19 19.34
CA SER A 619 -27.95 -0.53 20.66
C SER A 619 -27.33 0.87 20.64
N ALA A 620 -26.85 1.34 19.48
CA ALA A 620 -26.24 2.66 19.32
C ALA A 620 -27.19 3.67 18.67
N GLU A 621 -27.13 4.92 19.15
CA GLU A 621 -27.87 6.06 18.59
C GLU A 621 -27.26 6.52 17.26
N PHE A 622 -25.95 6.80 17.26
CA PHE A 622 -25.20 7.24 16.09
C PHE A 622 -24.20 6.18 15.64
N ILE A 623 -24.05 6.03 14.33
CA ILE A 623 -23.03 5.18 13.71
C ILE A 623 -22.02 6.10 13.02
N LEU A 624 -20.84 6.22 13.61
CA LEU A 624 -19.72 6.99 13.09
C LEU A 624 -19.00 6.14 12.04
N VAL A 625 -19.14 6.48 10.77
CA VAL A 625 -18.55 5.74 9.64
C VAL A 625 -17.23 6.39 9.24
N CYS A 626 -16.11 5.81 9.64
CA CYS A 626 -14.75 6.27 9.32
C CYS A 626 -14.35 5.87 7.90
N MET A 627 -14.67 6.75 6.95
CA MET A 627 -14.50 6.55 5.52
C MET A 627 -13.04 6.67 5.07
N SER A 628 -12.60 5.67 4.32
CA SER A 628 -11.29 5.58 3.64
C SER A 628 -11.35 4.57 2.48
N ASP A 629 -10.31 4.52 1.64
CA ASP A 629 -10.20 3.50 0.58
C ASP A 629 -10.24 2.07 1.13
N THR A 630 -9.62 1.85 2.29
CA THR A 630 -9.56 0.53 2.95
C THR A 630 -10.86 0.20 3.65
N TYR A 631 -11.62 1.19 4.14
CA TYR A 631 -12.98 1.01 4.60
C TYR A 631 -13.90 0.54 3.46
N LYS A 632 -13.82 1.20 2.29
CA LYS A 632 -14.63 0.84 1.10
C LYS A 632 -14.35 -0.59 0.62
N ARG A 633 -13.12 -1.08 0.77
CA ARG A 633 -12.69 -2.43 0.37
C ARG A 633 -12.99 -3.52 1.40
N SER A 634 -13.33 -3.15 2.62
CA SER A 634 -13.57 -4.11 3.70
C SER A 634 -15.00 -4.62 3.65
N VAL A 635 -15.15 -5.93 3.43
CA VAL A 635 -16.43 -6.64 3.45
C VAL A 635 -17.11 -6.55 4.82
N ASN A 636 -16.34 -6.54 5.92
CA ASN A 636 -16.87 -6.33 7.27
C ASN A 636 -17.49 -4.92 7.39
N CYS A 637 -16.73 -3.90 7.00
CA CYS A 637 -17.18 -2.50 7.05
C CYS A 637 -18.41 -2.28 6.15
N GLN A 638 -18.42 -2.89 4.95
CA GLN A 638 -19.61 -2.88 4.08
C GLN A 638 -20.82 -3.52 4.78
N SER A 639 -20.64 -4.68 5.41
CA SER A 639 -21.72 -5.35 6.14
C SER A 639 -22.27 -4.50 7.28
N GLU A 640 -21.41 -3.86 8.07
CA GLU A 640 -21.82 -2.95 9.16
C GLU A 640 -22.58 -1.73 8.62
N ALA A 641 -22.04 -1.07 7.60
CA ALA A 641 -22.62 0.13 7.03
C ALA A 641 -23.97 -0.15 6.37
N GLU A 642 -24.08 -1.25 5.60
CA GLU A 642 -25.35 -1.67 5.00
C GLU A 642 -26.37 -2.07 6.06
N TYR A 643 -25.95 -2.79 7.10
CA TYR A 643 -26.82 -3.12 8.22
C TYR A 643 -27.34 -1.83 8.88
N ALA A 644 -26.45 -0.93 9.31
CA ALA A 644 -26.83 0.37 9.88
C ALA A 644 -27.77 1.18 8.98
N PHE A 645 -27.50 1.22 7.68
CA PHE A 645 -28.33 1.91 6.70
C PHE A 645 -29.73 1.29 6.58
N ASN A 646 -29.82 -0.04 6.45
CA ASN A 646 -31.08 -0.78 6.37
C ASN A 646 -31.91 -0.65 7.66
N ARG A 647 -31.24 -0.52 8.79
CA ARG A 647 -31.84 -0.24 10.11
C ARG A 647 -32.20 1.23 10.32
N LYS A 648 -31.98 2.08 9.31
CA LYS A 648 -32.24 3.53 9.35
C LYS A 648 -31.55 4.22 10.53
N LYS A 649 -30.37 3.74 10.90
CA LYS A 649 -29.56 4.33 11.97
C LYS A 649 -29.00 5.70 11.55
N HIS A 650 -28.69 6.53 12.54
CA HIS A 650 -28.15 7.86 12.30
C HIS A 650 -26.66 7.77 11.98
N ILE A 651 -26.34 7.71 10.69
CA ILE A 651 -24.96 7.64 10.20
C ILE A 651 -24.35 9.04 10.19
N ILE A 652 -23.20 9.21 10.86
CA ILE A 652 -22.34 10.40 10.75
C ILE A 652 -21.08 9.98 9.99
N PRO A 653 -20.88 10.46 8.75
CA PRO A 653 -19.69 10.16 7.97
C PRO A 653 -18.47 10.92 8.52
N ILE A 654 -17.36 10.21 8.71
CA ILE A 654 -16.08 10.76 9.14
C ILE A 654 -15.08 10.49 8.02
N LYS A 655 -14.47 11.53 7.47
CA LYS A 655 -13.48 11.40 6.41
C LYS A 655 -12.08 11.35 7.02
N MET A 656 -11.41 10.22 6.85
CA MET A 656 -10.12 9.93 7.50
C MET A 656 -8.93 10.56 6.78
N LYS A 657 -9.05 10.82 5.46
CA LYS A 657 -8.00 11.37 4.61
C LYS A 657 -8.53 12.49 3.73
N LYS A 658 -7.72 13.55 3.54
CA LYS A 658 -8.11 14.79 2.84
C LYS A 658 -8.61 14.56 1.41
N ASP A 659 -7.99 13.65 0.67
CA ASP A 659 -8.29 13.42 -0.75
C ASP A 659 -9.31 12.30 -0.99
N PHE A 660 -9.83 11.67 0.08
CA PHE A 660 -10.80 10.60 -0.06
C PHE A 660 -12.18 11.15 -0.45
N VAL A 661 -12.82 10.49 -1.43
CA VAL A 661 -14.20 10.78 -1.84
C VAL A 661 -14.95 9.45 -1.85
N ALA A 662 -16.05 9.39 -1.10
CA ALA A 662 -16.91 8.21 -1.09
C ALA A 662 -17.66 8.10 -2.43
N ASP A 663 -17.56 6.94 -3.06
CA ASP A 663 -18.22 6.57 -4.31
C ASP A 663 -18.79 5.14 -4.21
N GLY A 664 -19.41 4.65 -5.29
CA GLY A 664 -20.03 3.32 -5.32
C GLY A 664 -21.04 3.10 -4.20
N TRP A 665 -21.01 1.89 -3.60
CA TRP A 665 -21.90 1.51 -2.50
C TRP A 665 -21.78 2.45 -1.29
N LEU A 666 -20.57 2.91 -0.96
CA LEU A 666 -20.35 3.80 0.17
C LEU A 666 -20.94 5.17 -0.11
N GLY A 667 -20.74 5.71 -1.32
CA GLY A 667 -21.37 6.95 -1.76
C GLY A 667 -22.91 6.91 -1.67
N PHE A 668 -23.53 5.78 -2.00
CA PHE A 668 -24.99 5.59 -1.84
C PHE A 668 -25.43 5.60 -0.37
N ILE A 669 -24.71 4.92 0.52
CA ILE A 669 -25.04 4.89 1.95
C ILE A 669 -24.89 6.27 2.58
N ILE A 670 -23.82 7.00 2.25
CA ILE A 670 -23.54 8.33 2.79
C ILE A 670 -24.52 9.37 2.23
N GLY A 671 -24.77 9.36 0.92
CA GLY A 671 -25.74 10.25 0.26
C GLY A 671 -25.39 11.73 0.44
N THR A 672 -26.37 12.55 0.83
CA THR A 672 -26.21 14.00 1.05
C THR A 672 -25.83 14.36 2.50
N ARG A 673 -25.37 13.39 3.30
CA ARG A 673 -25.02 13.65 4.70
C ARG A 673 -23.77 14.52 4.78
N MET A 674 -23.76 15.47 5.71
CA MET A 674 -22.57 16.25 6.04
C MET A 674 -21.52 15.32 6.66
N TYR A 675 -20.28 15.42 6.20
CA TYR A 675 -19.17 14.64 6.74
C TYR A 675 -18.22 15.53 7.54
N ILE A 676 -17.54 14.93 8.53
CA ILE A 676 -16.49 15.61 9.30
C ILE A 676 -15.13 15.21 8.75
N ASP A 677 -14.34 16.18 8.29
CA ASP A 677 -13.05 15.94 7.65
C ASP A 677 -11.88 16.02 8.65
N PHE A 678 -11.39 14.85 9.08
CA PHE A 678 -10.21 14.71 9.93
C PHE A 678 -8.89 14.74 9.13
N GLY A 679 -8.96 14.64 7.80
CA GLY A 679 -7.79 14.77 6.94
C GLY A 679 -7.45 16.21 6.60
N GLN A 680 -8.43 17.10 6.56
CA GLN A 680 -8.25 18.53 6.28
C GLN A 680 -8.02 19.37 7.53
N HIS A 681 -8.69 19.05 8.64
CA HIS A 681 -8.62 19.83 9.87
C HIS A 681 -7.64 19.24 10.88
N GLU A 682 -7.05 20.09 11.72
CA GLU A 682 -6.36 19.62 12.91
C GLU A 682 -7.33 18.84 13.80
N PHE A 683 -6.79 17.81 14.45
CA PHE A 683 -7.59 16.82 15.17
C PHE A 683 -8.54 17.44 16.21
N ASP A 684 -8.08 18.42 16.99
CA ASP A 684 -8.89 19.03 18.05
C ASP A 684 -10.09 19.81 17.47
N LYS A 685 -9.88 20.49 16.34
CA LYS A 685 -10.96 21.17 15.60
C LYS A 685 -11.95 20.17 15.00
N ALA A 686 -11.47 19.08 14.42
CA ALA A 686 -12.31 18.04 13.85
C ALA A 686 -13.18 17.35 14.91
N ILE A 687 -12.62 17.08 16.10
CA ILE A 687 -13.36 16.54 17.25
C ILE A 687 -14.45 17.51 17.73
N GLN A 688 -14.16 18.81 17.80
CA GLN A 688 -15.19 19.80 18.15
C GLN A 688 -16.33 19.85 17.14
N LEU A 689 -16.01 19.77 15.85
CA LEU A 689 -17.03 19.70 14.79
C LEU A 689 -17.89 18.43 14.92
N LEU A 690 -17.28 17.29 15.25
CA LEU A 690 -17.99 16.03 15.50
C LEU A 690 -18.91 16.11 16.72
N ASP A 691 -18.44 16.66 17.84
CA ASP A 691 -19.25 16.87 19.06
C ASP A 691 -20.46 17.78 18.77
N ASN A 692 -20.23 18.89 18.07
CA ASN A 692 -21.30 19.80 17.66
C ASN A 692 -22.34 19.11 16.78
N GLU A 693 -21.90 18.29 15.80
CA GLU A 693 -22.80 17.56 14.92
C GLU A 693 -23.64 16.52 15.69
N ILE A 694 -23.03 15.74 16.59
CA ILE A 694 -23.74 14.79 17.45
C ILE A 694 -24.80 15.53 18.30
N ARG A 695 -24.42 16.64 18.93
CA ARG A 695 -25.35 17.44 19.76
C ARG A 695 -26.49 18.03 18.94
N LEU A 696 -26.19 18.55 17.75
CA LEU A 696 -27.18 19.12 16.84
C LEU A 696 -28.19 18.07 16.41
N GLN A 697 -27.73 16.89 15.98
CA GLN A 697 -28.62 15.80 15.58
C GLN A 697 -29.46 15.27 16.76
N LYS A 698 -28.87 15.15 17.96
CA LYS A 698 -29.63 14.80 19.18
C LYS A 698 -30.74 15.80 19.48
N LYS A 699 -30.46 17.11 19.35
CA LYS A 699 -31.44 18.17 19.56
C LYS A 699 -32.57 18.09 18.53
N ASN A 700 -32.24 18.04 17.24
CA ASN A 700 -33.22 17.95 16.16
C ASN A 700 -34.11 16.70 16.29
N ARG A 701 -33.54 15.57 16.75
CA ARG A 701 -34.29 14.34 17.02
C ARG A 701 -35.29 14.51 18.16
N LYS A 702 -34.90 15.14 19.27
CA LYS A 702 -35.83 15.43 20.38
C LYS A 702 -36.98 16.31 19.91
N GLU A 703 -36.69 17.37 19.17
CA GLU A 703 -37.72 18.27 18.63
C GLU A 703 -38.66 17.54 17.65
N ALA A 704 -38.12 16.70 16.75
CA ALA A 704 -38.91 15.91 15.82
C ALA A 704 -39.80 14.87 16.54
N LYS A 705 -39.30 14.22 17.59
CA LYS A 705 -40.08 13.29 18.42
C LYS A 705 -41.24 14.00 19.12
N GLU A 706 -41.00 15.16 19.72
CA GLU A 706 -42.06 15.95 20.37
C GLU A 706 -43.13 16.39 19.37
N MET A 707 -42.73 16.86 18.18
CA MET A 707 -43.68 17.19 17.11
C MET A 707 -44.50 15.96 16.66
N ALA A 708 -43.87 14.79 16.54
CA ALA A 708 -44.57 13.56 16.18
C ALA A 708 -45.57 13.11 17.25
N LYS A 709 -45.21 13.19 18.54
CA LYS A 709 -46.12 12.90 19.67
C LYS A 709 -47.34 13.84 19.66
N MET A 710 -47.12 15.14 19.41
CA MET A 710 -48.22 16.11 19.27
C MET A 710 -49.12 15.80 18.08
N ALA A 711 -48.56 15.40 16.93
CA ALA A 711 -49.32 15.03 15.74
C ALA A 711 -50.18 13.77 15.94
N ILE A 712 -49.65 12.74 16.60
CA ILE A 712 -50.39 11.51 16.92
C ILE A 712 -51.54 11.80 17.89
N LYS A 713 -51.29 12.63 18.92
CA LYS A 713 -52.33 13.05 19.87
C LYS A 713 -53.45 13.85 19.19
N ALA A 714 -53.11 14.69 18.21
CA ALA A 714 -54.07 15.43 17.41
C ALA A 714 -54.89 14.51 16.47
N ALA A 715 -54.27 13.48 15.89
CA ALA A 715 -54.94 12.49 15.06
C ALA A 715 -55.93 11.63 15.86
N ALA A 716 -55.54 11.18 17.07
CA ALA A 716 -56.41 10.41 17.96
C ALA A 716 -57.61 11.23 18.48
N ALA A 717 -57.46 12.55 18.61
CA ALA A 717 -58.56 13.45 18.98
C ALA A 717 -59.58 13.69 17.84
N SER A 718 -59.25 13.31 16.60
CA SER A 718 -60.11 13.50 15.42
C SER A 718 -61.04 12.32 15.13
N GLU A 719 -60.92 11.19 15.82
CA GLU A 719 -61.76 9.99 15.60
C GLU A 719 -63.08 9.99 16.40
N CYS A 720 -63.53 11.16 16.89
CA CYS A 720 -64.82 11.29 17.56
C CYS A 720 -65.54 12.57 17.12
N ASN A 721 -66.25 12.52 15.99
CA ASN A 721 -67.54 13.20 15.74
C ASN A 721 -68.07 12.90 14.32
N ASP A 722 -69.35 12.50 14.29
CA ASP A 722 -70.13 11.95 13.16
C ASP A 722 -70.44 12.94 12.00
N ASP A 723 -70.83 12.34 10.86
CA ASP A 723 -71.83 12.76 9.87
C ASP A 723 -72.10 14.26 9.61
N ALA A 724 -71.83 14.71 8.37
CA ALA A 724 -72.81 15.28 7.42
C ALA A 724 -72.16 16.21 6.37
N GLN A 725 -72.38 15.90 5.09
CA GLN A 725 -72.11 16.75 3.92
C GLN A 725 -73.34 17.59 3.57
N GLU A 726 -73.15 18.87 3.16
CA GLU A 726 -73.78 19.46 1.95
C GLU A 726 -73.26 20.89 1.60
N ASN A 727 -72.57 21.00 0.44
CA ASN A 727 -72.69 21.95 -0.70
C ASN A 727 -73.44 23.31 -0.53
N VAL A 728 -73.20 24.45 -1.22
CA VAL A 728 -72.38 24.89 -2.39
C VAL A 728 -72.49 26.44 -2.56
N LEU A 729 -71.37 27.11 -2.87
CA LEU A 729 -71.11 28.29 -3.75
C LEU A 729 -72.16 29.42 -4.02
N ASN A 730 -71.72 30.70 -3.93
CA ASN A 730 -71.50 31.65 -5.07
C ASN A 730 -71.12 33.10 -4.63
N ARG A 731 -69.94 33.63 -5.02
CA ARG A 731 -69.61 34.63 -6.09
C ARG A 731 -69.81 36.12 -5.67
N GLN A 732 -69.02 37.14 -6.04
CA GLN A 732 -67.97 37.37 -7.07
C GLN A 732 -67.35 38.78 -6.86
N ASN A 733 -66.02 38.96 -7.01
CA ASN A 733 -65.37 39.98 -7.89
C ASN A 733 -63.84 40.10 -7.68
N ALA A 734 -63.05 39.65 -8.67
CA ALA A 734 -61.80 40.26 -9.20
C ALA A 734 -61.20 39.37 -10.32
N PRO A 735 -61.39 39.69 -11.62
CA PRO A 735 -60.93 38.88 -12.74
C PRO A 735 -59.70 39.49 -13.43
N ASN A 736 -58.49 39.08 -13.03
CA ASN A 736 -57.28 39.07 -13.89
C ASN A 736 -56.13 38.19 -13.35
N ILE A 737 -56.32 37.52 -12.20
CA ILE A 737 -55.39 36.53 -11.65
C ILE A 737 -55.63 35.11 -12.23
N LYS A 738 -56.78 34.88 -12.88
CA LYS A 738 -57.23 33.56 -13.37
C LYS A 738 -56.56 33.02 -14.64
N ARG A 739 -55.49 33.64 -15.15
CA ARG A 739 -54.68 33.09 -16.27
C ARG A 739 -53.30 32.58 -15.84
N MET A 740 -53.06 32.39 -14.54
CA MET A 740 -51.77 31.90 -14.00
C MET A 740 -51.93 30.61 -13.18
N SER A 741 -52.65 29.64 -13.74
CA SER A 741 -53.11 28.40 -13.08
C SER A 741 -52.02 27.35 -12.76
N ILE A 742 -50.75 27.75 -12.62
CA ILE A 742 -49.68 26.83 -12.19
C ILE A 742 -48.96 27.35 -10.95
N LEU A 743 -48.74 28.67 -10.83
CA LEU A 743 -48.09 29.26 -9.66
C LEU A 743 -49.07 29.89 -8.67
N CYS A 744 -50.26 30.31 -9.12
CA CYS A 744 -51.19 31.11 -8.32
C CYS A 744 -52.47 30.35 -7.94
N ASP A 745 -52.62 29.09 -8.36
CA ASP A 745 -53.76 28.27 -7.97
C ASP A 745 -53.63 27.90 -6.49
N GLY A 746 -54.50 28.48 -5.66
CA GLY A 746 -54.60 28.18 -4.22
C GLY A 746 -54.09 29.26 -3.27
N PHE A 747 -53.32 30.23 -3.75
CA PHE A 747 -52.73 31.29 -2.90
C PHE A 747 -53.63 32.53 -2.80
N LYS A 748 -53.75 33.10 -1.59
CA LYS A 748 -54.44 34.37 -1.30
C LYS A 748 -53.46 35.56 -1.35
N GLY A 749 -54.00 36.78 -1.33
CA GLY A 749 -53.26 38.02 -1.63
C GLY A 749 -51.96 38.26 -0.84
N GLU A 750 -51.92 37.94 0.46
CA GLU A 750 -50.71 38.07 1.30
C GLU A 750 -49.66 37.00 0.98
N GLU A 751 -50.07 35.76 0.73
CA GLU A 751 -49.16 34.65 0.40
C GLU A 751 -48.51 34.83 -0.98
N LEU A 752 -49.25 35.43 -1.93
CA LEU A 752 -48.69 35.83 -3.22
C LEU A 752 -47.66 36.95 -3.08
N PHE A 753 -47.83 37.84 -2.10
CA PHE A 753 -46.90 38.92 -1.81
C PHE A 753 -45.62 38.40 -1.12
N ASP A 754 -45.74 37.44 -0.19
CA ASP A 754 -44.60 36.77 0.43
C ASP A 754 -43.79 35.97 -0.60
N LEU A 755 -44.47 35.22 -1.48
CA LEU A 755 -43.82 34.50 -2.57
C LEU A 755 -43.10 35.45 -3.54
N TYR A 756 -43.70 36.59 -3.88
CA TYR A 756 -43.06 37.62 -4.69
C TYR A 756 -41.83 38.22 -3.99
N THR A 757 -41.92 38.46 -2.68
CA THR A 757 -40.81 39.01 -1.87
C THR A 757 -39.63 38.03 -1.83
N MET A 758 -39.89 36.74 -1.58
CA MET A 758 -38.87 35.67 -1.63
C MET A 758 -38.24 35.53 -3.03
N CYS A 759 -39.05 35.66 -4.09
CA CYS A 759 -38.54 35.64 -5.46
C CYS A 759 -37.69 36.87 -5.82
N LYS A 760 -37.90 38.02 -5.17
CA LYS A 760 -37.12 39.25 -5.37
C LYS A 760 -35.74 39.16 -4.70
N THR A 761 -35.63 38.53 -3.53
CA THR A 761 -34.37 38.42 -2.77
C THR A 761 -33.38 37.43 -3.39
N ASN A 762 -33.85 36.35 -4.05
CA ASN A 762 -32.95 35.36 -4.68
C ASN A 762 -33.58 34.66 -5.91
N SER A 763 -33.75 35.43 -7.00
CA SER A 763 -34.56 35.06 -8.16
C SER A 763 -34.16 33.77 -8.89
N ILE A 764 -32.87 33.46 -8.98
CA ILE A 764 -32.36 32.29 -9.72
C ILE A 764 -32.57 30.99 -8.93
N LEU A 765 -32.31 31.02 -7.61
CA LEU A 765 -32.47 29.87 -6.73
C LEU A 765 -33.96 29.53 -6.54
N MET A 766 -34.81 30.55 -6.37
CA MET A 766 -36.26 30.35 -6.27
C MET A 766 -36.89 29.85 -7.56
N TYR A 767 -36.43 30.31 -8.74
CA TYR A 767 -36.92 29.76 -10.00
C TYR A 767 -36.58 28.26 -10.14
N ARG A 768 -35.37 27.84 -9.74
CA ARG A 768 -34.96 26.43 -9.76
C ARG A 768 -35.78 25.59 -8.79
N SER A 769 -35.98 26.05 -7.56
CA SER A 769 -36.76 25.33 -6.55
C SER A 769 -38.25 25.23 -6.93
N LEU A 770 -38.87 26.32 -7.41
CA LEU A 770 -40.26 26.29 -7.88
C LEU A 770 -40.45 25.42 -9.12
N LYS A 771 -39.48 25.42 -10.04
CA LYS A 771 -39.49 24.53 -11.20
C LYS A 771 -39.37 23.06 -10.78
N PHE A 772 -38.49 22.75 -9.83
CA PHE A 772 -38.28 21.40 -9.30
C PHE A 772 -39.54 20.88 -8.59
N GLU A 773 -40.13 21.70 -7.72
CA GLU A 773 -41.38 21.38 -7.00
C GLU A 773 -42.58 21.19 -7.93
N LEU A 774 -42.78 22.06 -8.92
CA LEU A 774 -43.91 21.89 -9.86
C LEU A 774 -43.72 20.68 -10.79
N LEU A 775 -42.48 20.36 -11.15
CA LEU A 775 -42.16 19.21 -11.98
C LEU A 775 -42.31 17.89 -11.23
N HIS A 776 -41.90 17.83 -9.96
CA HIS A 776 -41.91 16.59 -9.18
C HIS A 776 -43.13 16.43 -8.27
N GLY A 777 -43.70 17.52 -7.75
CA GLY A 777 -44.89 17.51 -6.90
C GLY A 777 -46.22 17.58 -7.67
N CYS A 778 -46.25 18.18 -8.86
CA CYS A 778 -47.49 18.37 -9.65
C CYS A 778 -47.39 17.90 -11.12
N ASN A 779 -46.26 17.35 -11.54
CA ASN A 779 -45.96 16.91 -12.91
C ASN A 779 -46.23 17.98 -13.99
N ARG A 780 -45.96 19.26 -13.66
CA ARG A 780 -46.13 20.42 -14.55
C ARG A 780 -44.82 21.16 -14.73
N ILE A 781 -44.46 21.49 -15.97
CA ILE A 781 -43.25 22.27 -16.27
C ILE A 781 -43.55 23.75 -16.02
N LEU A 782 -42.69 24.47 -15.28
CA LEU A 782 -42.74 25.93 -15.14
C LEU A 782 -41.85 26.62 -16.20
N PRO A 783 -42.42 27.19 -17.29
CA PRO A 783 -41.64 27.92 -18.29
C PRO A 783 -41.07 29.21 -17.69
N ILE A 784 -39.81 29.53 -18.00
CA ILE A 784 -39.14 30.73 -17.46
C ILE A 784 -39.88 32.02 -17.81
N TYR A 785 -40.51 32.07 -18.99
CA TYR A 785 -41.36 33.18 -19.41
C TYR A 785 -42.54 33.43 -18.47
N THR A 786 -43.17 32.37 -17.94
CA THR A 786 -44.29 32.47 -17.00
C THR A 786 -43.86 33.00 -15.63
N TYR A 787 -42.67 32.61 -15.17
CA TYR A 787 -42.06 33.12 -13.94
C TYR A 787 -41.69 34.61 -14.07
N LEU A 788 -41.08 35.02 -15.18
CA LEU A 788 -40.74 36.43 -15.43
C LEU A 788 -41.99 37.30 -15.55
N ARG A 789 -43.06 36.78 -16.15
CA ARG A 789 -44.34 37.48 -16.25
C ARG A 789 -45.03 37.65 -14.88
N PHE A 790 -44.97 36.65 -13.99
CA PHE A 790 -45.40 36.79 -12.59
C PHE A 790 -44.70 37.93 -11.87
N MET A 791 -43.37 37.99 -11.97
CA MET A 791 -42.56 39.04 -11.36
C MET A 791 -42.93 40.43 -11.91
N SER A 792 -43.28 40.54 -13.20
CA SER A 792 -43.70 41.81 -13.80
C SER A 792 -45.11 42.25 -13.37
N CYS A 793 -46.07 41.33 -13.25
CA CYS A 793 -47.45 41.64 -12.85
C CYS A 793 -47.53 42.03 -11.37
N MET A 794 -46.81 41.32 -10.48
CA MET A 794 -46.77 41.64 -9.06
C MET A 794 -46.06 42.97 -8.79
N ARG A 795 -45.02 43.31 -9.57
CA ARG A 795 -44.39 44.63 -9.52
C ARG A 795 -45.41 45.74 -9.83
N ALA A 796 -46.21 45.58 -10.89
CA ALA A 796 -47.25 46.56 -11.25
C ALA A 796 -48.35 46.71 -10.17
N VAL A 797 -48.75 45.62 -9.49
CA VAL A 797 -49.75 45.67 -8.40
C VAL A 797 -49.20 46.34 -7.13
N CYS A 798 -47.90 46.21 -6.87
CA CYS A 798 -47.23 46.88 -5.74
C CYS A 798 -47.04 48.38 -6.00
N ASP A 799 -46.81 48.75 -7.27
CA ASP A 799 -46.61 50.15 -7.67
C ASP A 799 -47.94 50.95 -7.72
N ASP A 800 -49.11 50.29 -7.84
CA ASP A 800 -50.46 50.92 -7.90
C ASP A 800 -51.12 51.13 -6.51
N GLY A 801 -50.41 50.84 -5.41
CA GLY A 801 -50.81 51.21 -4.04
C GLY A 801 -52.00 50.47 -3.40
N SER A 802 -52.51 49.41 -4.04
CA SER A 802 -53.74 48.71 -3.61
C SER A 802 -53.60 47.64 -2.51
N ILE A 803 -52.44 47.52 -1.83
CA ILE A 803 -52.26 46.59 -0.69
C ILE A 803 -51.57 47.34 0.47
N PRO A 804 -52.10 47.33 1.71
CA PRO A 804 -51.54 48.11 2.82
C PRO A 804 -50.18 47.61 3.28
N SER A 805 -49.24 48.54 3.47
CA SER A 805 -47.91 48.30 4.04
C SER A 805 -47.97 48.00 5.55
N THR A 806 -47.57 46.79 5.92
CA THR A 806 -46.61 46.44 7.02
C THR A 806 -46.73 47.00 8.45
N GLN A 807 -47.75 47.74 8.90
CA GLN A 807 -47.67 48.41 10.23
C GLN A 807 -48.69 48.06 11.34
N THR A 808 -49.60 47.09 11.18
CA THR A 808 -50.63 46.82 12.21
C THR A 808 -50.67 45.42 12.83
N MET A 809 -49.71 44.53 12.58
CA MET A 809 -49.59 43.28 13.32
C MET A 809 -48.11 42.87 13.50
N LYS A 810 -47.48 43.37 14.56
CA LYS A 810 -46.37 42.70 15.31
C LYS A 810 -46.06 43.51 16.58
N LYS A 811 -47.00 43.47 17.54
CA LYS A 811 -46.69 43.54 18.97
C LYS A 811 -46.53 42.10 19.47
N SER A 812 -45.38 41.51 19.16
CA SER A 812 -44.72 40.41 19.87
C SER A 812 -43.55 39.94 19.01
N HIS A 813 -42.38 39.84 19.62
CA HIS A 813 -41.08 39.47 19.04
C HIS A 813 -40.25 40.63 18.45
N GLU A 814 -39.99 41.60 19.32
CA GLU A 814 -38.62 42.00 19.70
C GLU A 814 -37.75 40.75 20.00
N TYR A 815 -36.46 40.60 19.67
CA TYR A 815 -35.41 41.59 19.44
C TYR A 815 -34.18 40.97 18.72
N HIS A 816 -33.53 41.83 17.94
CA HIS A 816 -32.07 41.99 17.76
C HIS A 816 -31.21 40.85 17.18
N LEU A 817 -30.99 40.97 15.86
CA LEU A 817 -29.65 40.96 15.27
C LEU A 817 -29.23 42.42 15.02
N PHE A 818 -28.09 42.82 15.57
CA PHE A 818 -27.18 43.87 15.06
C PHE A 818 -25.87 43.11 14.81
N ASP A 819 -25.47 42.91 13.56
CA ASP A 819 -24.64 43.79 12.71
C ASP A 819 -23.14 43.66 13.01
N ASP A 820 -22.45 43.12 12.00
CA ASP A 820 -21.07 43.26 11.51
C ASP A 820 -19.98 43.93 12.37
N GLU A 821 -18.89 43.18 12.60
CA GLU A 821 -17.50 43.53 12.20
C GLU A 821 -16.62 42.27 12.07
#